data_AF-A0A1X2HUI9-F1
#
_entry.id   AF-A0A1X2HUI9-F1
#
_cell.length_a   1.000
_cell.length_b   1.000
_cell.length_c   1.000
_cell.angle_alpha   90.00
_cell.angle_beta   90.00
_cell.angle_gamma   90.00
#
_symmetry.space_group_name_H-M   'P 1'
#
loop_
_entity.id
_entity.type
_entity.pdbx_description
1 polymer ?
#
loop_
_entity_poly.entity_id
_entity_poly.type
_entity_poly.pdbx_seq_one_letter_code
_entity_poly.pdbx_strand_id
1 'polypeptide(L)'
;MTDPFSPIGDFYPSDFDSDMNGKKQEWEAVVKIPFIDEKRLLEAMAKHEHQLSKEERARSEFGQPLKFVYDKSLANREKPLVYPSPLPAVFPDIHNCMAREVPFHLPALENGTKLQKHLLDNVKLGKHALAGFPSLDTIPHDAQLDLARVRVFDQESKNETMVITLKDRFNGAEVETSQIAKQLLYKRVYVHYPYLQEAVAIGVSDINSKYYMQISGKKKNIRQHEMDEDEKEDWKKRIGRVEYLSKKRLGLEVGKTEIGVHVCVLRGMKKTPEGAYVKEYVNPAQEDLVPLQMVVTRVASPDPRYIERPPPSVKEEFPVNSKAFFLGGVYYGTLATVTGHSGNDTVDISMIVPTEMRSAIEPSFGRQITKKQLDMVQYTPSYAVASELKLDPLVLSKLTSSLTIQDKGLQRINLGLNLKFEAKQLKVVGYTRKSRNGQWEFSNRAVELIKAYIDTFPQFIQLLHSKAKGSAMLRVQDMVWTESGSKEIQRMRHWLKENKVDDLPRAPLSTEELEEPFVRELEDIANQYHTQYFNNTFKKLIIHKIPRAILLLPADAESRLQGQSFKLGDRVLYALDAGPVPLATKGTVVGVQEKVVDVLFDSTFMGGQNLGGRCSDFRGLPLPHSCVINLSFPAFAQKPELSKRQQNQHPHHT
;
A
#
# COMPACT_ATOMS: atom_id res chain seq x y z
N MET A 1 -18.04 -32.12 -32.25
CA MET A 1 -16.95 -32.52 -31.32
C MET A 1 -17.37 -33.72 -30.49
N THR A 2 -18.54 -33.73 -29.84
CA THR A 2 -19.03 -34.86 -29.02
C THR A 2 -19.80 -35.94 -29.80
N ASP A 3 -20.13 -35.68 -31.07
CA ASP A 3 -20.74 -36.69 -31.95
C ASP A 3 -19.72 -37.78 -32.30
N PRO A 4 -19.97 -39.06 -31.95
CA PRO A 4 -19.08 -40.18 -32.26
C PRO A 4 -18.81 -40.37 -33.76
N PHE A 5 -19.68 -39.88 -34.63
CA PHE A 5 -19.53 -39.95 -36.10
C PHE A 5 -18.94 -38.68 -36.70
N SER A 6 -18.46 -37.75 -35.87
CA SER A 6 -17.87 -36.51 -36.34
C SER A 6 -16.63 -36.79 -37.21
N PRO A 7 -16.52 -36.20 -38.41
CA PRO A 7 -15.38 -36.39 -39.31
C PRO A 7 -14.07 -35.79 -38.78
N ILE A 8 -14.12 -35.14 -37.61
CA ILE A 8 -13.00 -34.51 -36.89
C ILE A 8 -12.98 -34.93 -35.41
N GLY A 9 -13.70 -36.00 -35.04
CA GLY A 9 -13.77 -36.46 -33.64
C GLY A 9 -12.42 -36.93 -33.09
N ASP A 10 -11.54 -37.43 -33.96
CA ASP A 10 -10.16 -37.81 -33.66
C ASP A 10 -9.31 -36.65 -33.11
N PHE A 11 -9.64 -35.39 -33.41
CA PHE A 11 -8.92 -34.23 -32.84
C PHE A 11 -9.21 -33.97 -31.36
N TYR A 12 -10.24 -34.61 -30.80
CA TYR A 12 -10.72 -34.37 -29.44
C TYR A 12 -10.74 -35.67 -28.62
N PRO A 13 -9.59 -36.32 -28.40
CA PRO A 13 -9.55 -37.58 -27.67
C PRO A 13 -9.96 -37.36 -26.20
N SER A 14 -10.76 -38.27 -25.65
CA SER A 14 -11.17 -38.21 -24.23
C SER A 14 -10.02 -38.52 -23.28
N ASP A 15 -9.09 -39.37 -23.73
CA ASP A 15 -7.86 -39.73 -23.04
C ASP A 15 -6.67 -39.43 -23.96
N PHE A 16 -5.59 -38.86 -23.43
CA PHE A 16 -4.38 -38.57 -24.18
C PHE A 16 -3.14 -38.89 -23.36
N ASP A 17 -2.07 -39.29 -24.04
CA ASP A 17 -0.81 -39.61 -23.40
C ASP A 17 -0.05 -38.32 -23.04
N SER A 18 0.60 -38.33 -21.87
CA SER A 18 1.54 -37.30 -21.45
C SER A 18 2.93 -37.91 -21.26
N ASP A 19 3.95 -37.25 -21.81
CA ASP A 19 5.33 -37.70 -21.74
C ASP A 19 6.18 -36.72 -20.94
N MET A 20 6.66 -37.18 -19.78
CA MET A 20 7.42 -36.34 -18.86
C MET A 20 8.79 -35.95 -19.42
N ASN A 21 9.37 -36.70 -20.37
CA ASN A 21 10.69 -36.44 -20.96
C ASN A 21 11.78 -35.98 -19.94
N GLY A 22 11.84 -36.66 -18.79
CA GLY A 22 12.79 -36.34 -17.70
C GLY A 22 12.46 -35.09 -16.85
N LYS A 23 11.35 -34.41 -17.12
CA LYS A 23 10.78 -33.37 -16.27
C LYS A 23 10.12 -33.99 -15.03
N LYS A 24 10.09 -33.21 -13.95
CA LYS A 24 9.53 -33.68 -12.67
C LYS A 24 8.08 -33.28 -12.49
N GLN A 25 7.67 -32.20 -13.14
CA GLN A 25 6.35 -31.62 -12.94
C GLN A 25 5.47 -31.91 -14.14
N GLU A 26 4.24 -32.35 -13.89
CA GLU A 26 3.31 -32.81 -14.94
C GLU A 26 2.95 -31.69 -15.92
N TRP A 27 2.93 -30.43 -15.49
CA TRP A 27 2.67 -29.28 -16.37
C TRP A 27 3.83 -28.97 -17.33
N GLU A 28 4.98 -29.62 -17.18
CA GLU A 28 6.10 -29.57 -18.13
C GLU A 28 6.06 -30.75 -19.12
N ALA A 29 5.12 -31.69 -18.95
CA ALA A 29 5.01 -32.87 -19.80
C ALA A 29 4.56 -32.49 -21.21
N VAL A 30 5.04 -33.25 -22.19
CA VAL A 30 4.57 -33.16 -23.57
C VAL A 30 3.21 -33.82 -23.65
N VAL A 31 2.18 -33.01 -23.92
CA VAL A 31 0.81 -33.47 -24.15
C VAL A 31 0.69 -33.97 -25.59
N LYS A 32 0.49 -35.28 -25.78
CA LYS A 32 0.40 -35.91 -27.10
C LYS A 32 -1.04 -35.94 -27.58
N ILE A 33 -1.46 -34.84 -28.20
CA ILE A 33 -2.74 -34.73 -28.90
C ILE A 33 -2.54 -34.59 -30.41
N PRO A 34 -3.50 -35.02 -31.25
CA PRO A 34 -3.40 -34.86 -32.69
C PRO A 34 -3.35 -33.39 -33.11
N PHE A 35 -2.56 -33.10 -34.14
CA PHE A 35 -2.62 -31.78 -34.80
C PHE A 35 -3.85 -31.71 -35.69
N ILE A 36 -4.61 -30.62 -35.57
CA ILE A 36 -5.81 -30.38 -36.37
C ILE A 36 -5.41 -30.15 -37.83
N ASP A 37 -6.06 -30.88 -38.73
CA ASP A 37 -6.04 -30.59 -40.17
C ASP A 37 -7.05 -29.48 -40.48
N GLU A 38 -6.55 -28.33 -40.93
CA GLU A 38 -7.36 -27.13 -41.23
C GLU A 38 -8.47 -27.41 -42.24
N LYS A 39 -8.18 -28.16 -43.32
CA LYS A 39 -9.16 -28.42 -44.38
C LYS A 39 -10.29 -29.29 -43.86
N ARG A 40 -9.95 -30.36 -43.12
CA ARG A 40 -10.96 -31.24 -42.49
C ARG A 40 -11.85 -30.48 -41.52
N LEU A 41 -11.26 -29.57 -40.74
CA LEU A 41 -12.01 -28.73 -39.81
C LEU A 41 -12.97 -27.79 -40.55
N LEU A 42 -12.48 -27.04 -41.54
CA LEU A 42 -13.30 -26.08 -42.29
C LEU A 42 -14.44 -26.76 -43.05
N GLU A 43 -14.19 -27.91 -43.69
CA GLU A 43 -15.23 -28.69 -44.39
C GLU A 43 -16.31 -29.21 -43.43
N ALA A 44 -15.91 -29.66 -42.23
CA ALA A 44 -16.86 -30.08 -41.20
C ALA A 44 -17.69 -28.90 -40.67
N MET A 45 -17.06 -27.74 -40.44
CA MET A 45 -17.73 -26.53 -39.94
C MET A 45 -18.69 -25.91 -40.96
N ALA A 46 -18.33 -25.86 -42.24
CA ALA A 46 -19.14 -25.27 -43.31
C ALA A 46 -20.54 -25.92 -43.42
N LYS A 47 -20.65 -27.22 -43.11
CA LYS A 47 -21.94 -27.95 -43.08
C LYS A 47 -22.90 -27.42 -42.02
N HIS A 48 -22.40 -26.75 -40.98
CA HIS A 48 -23.18 -26.25 -39.85
C HIS A 48 -23.26 -24.72 -39.78
N GLU A 49 -22.45 -24.00 -40.56
CA GLU A 49 -22.36 -22.53 -40.52
C GLU A 49 -23.70 -21.82 -40.80
N HIS A 50 -24.57 -22.43 -41.60
CA HIS A 50 -25.93 -21.92 -41.87
C HIS A 50 -26.86 -21.98 -40.65
N GLN A 51 -26.53 -22.78 -39.63
CA GLN A 51 -27.30 -22.93 -38.39
C GLN A 51 -26.97 -21.85 -37.36
N LEU A 52 -25.90 -21.07 -37.59
CA LEU A 52 -25.55 -19.95 -36.73
C LEU A 52 -26.63 -18.87 -36.78
N SER A 53 -27.00 -18.37 -35.60
CA SER A 53 -27.82 -17.18 -35.46
C SER A 53 -27.12 -15.93 -36.04
N LYS A 54 -27.89 -14.86 -36.27
CA LYS A 54 -27.34 -13.59 -36.75
C LYS A 54 -26.28 -13.01 -35.80
N GLU A 55 -26.49 -13.16 -34.49
CA GLU A 55 -25.56 -12.69 -33.47
C GLU A 55 -24.26 -13.50 -33.46
N GLU A 56 -24.36 -14.83 -33.55
CA GLU A 56 -23.18 -15.71 -33.62
C GLU A 56 -22.35 -15.44 -34.88
N ARG A 57 -23.03 -15.19 -36.01
CA ARG A 57 -22.35 -14.80 -37.25
C ARG A 57 -21.65 -13.45 -37.11
N ALA A 58 -22.31 -12.45 -36.55
CA ALA A 58 -21.70 -11.14 -36.32
C ALA A 58 -20.49 -11.21 -35.38
N ARG A 59 -20.52 -12.07 -34.34
CA ARG A 59 -19.39 -12.31 -33.45
C ARG A 59 -18.22 -13.05 -34.13
N SER A 60 -18.48 -13.75 -35.22
CA SER A 60 -17.48 -14.51 -35.99
C SER A 60 -16.75 -13.64 -37.02
N GLU A 61 -17.11 -12.36 -37.14
CA GLU A 61 -16.44 -11.40 -38.02
C GLU A 61 -15.28 -10.69 -37.29
N PHE A 62 -14.31 -10.20 -38.07
CA PHE A 62 -13.21 -9.41 -37.52
C PHE A 62 -13.68 -8.00 -37.14
N GLY A 63 -13.50 -7.64 -35.87
CA GLY A 63 -13.70 -6.27 -35.40
C GLY A 63 -12.56 -5.34 -35.82
N GLN A 64 -12.79 -4.03 -35.67
CA GLN A 64 -11.75 -3.02 -35.82
C GLN A 64 -11.23 -2.55 -34.45
N PRO A 65 -9.95 -2.20 -34.32
CA PRO A 65 -9.44 -1.57 -33.11
C PRO A 65 -10.15 -0.23 -32.86
N LEU A 66 -10.30 0.14 -31.58
CA LEU A 66 -10.99 1.35 -31.16
C LEU A 66 -10.05 2.22 -30.29
N LYS A 67 -10.18 3.54 -30.42
CA LYS A 67 -9.50 4.54 -29.59
C LYS A 67 -10.52 5.34 -28.81
N PHE A 68 -10.35 5.39 -27.49
CA PHE A 68 -11.16 6.23 -26.60
C PHE A 68 -10.47 7.58 -26.38
N VAL A 69 -11.20 8.67 -26.60
CA VAL A 69 -10.67 10.03 -26.49
C VAL A 69 -11.54 10.85 -25.54
N TYR A 70 -10.91 11.48 -24.56
CA TYR A 70 -11.56 12.48 -23.71
C TYR A 70 -11.77 13.79 -24.49
N ASP A 71 -13.01 14.27 -24.53
CA ASP A 71 -13.42 15.45 -25.29
C ASP A 71 -14.28 16.38 -24.44
N LYS A 72 -13.68 17.49 -23.98
CA LYS A 72 -14.34 18.50 -23.15
C LYS A 72 -15.52 19.18 -23.85
N SER A 73 -15.54 19.22 -25.19
CA SER A 73 -16.62 19.87 -25.93
C SER A 73 -17.97 19.16 -25.73
N LEU A 74 -17.94 17.86 -25.38
CA LEU A 74 -19.14 17.06 -25.11
C LEU A 74 -19.89 17.54 -23.84
N ALA A 75 -19.21 18.19 -22.90
CA ALA A 75 -19.82 18.71 -21.69
C ALA A 75 -20.75 19.91 -21.95
N ASN A 76 -20.56 20.64 -23.05
CA ASN A 76 -21.29 21.87 -23.38
C ASN A 76 -22.45 21.63 -24.37
N ARG A 77 -22.82 20.37 -24.63
CA ARG A 77 -23.96 20.06 -25.50
C ARG A 77 -25.28 20.36 -24.79
N GLU A 78 -26.26 20.85 -25.54
CA GLU A 78 -27.62 21.11 -25.02
C GLU A 78 -28.27 19.86 -24.41
N LYS A 79 -27.96 18.68 -24.97
CA LYS A 79 -28.29 17.39 -24.38
C LYS A 79 -27.00 16.65 -24.00
N PRO A 80 -26.76 16.41 -22.70
CA PRO A 80 -25.61 15.62 -22.27
C PRO A 80 -25.69 14.19 -22.79
N LEU A 81 -24.54 13.64 -23.19
CA LEU A 81 -24.46 12.26 -23.66
C LEU A 81 -24.64 11.29 -22.47
N VAL A 82 -25.53 10.32 -22.62
CA VAL A 82 -25.70 9.20 -21.68
C VAL A 82 -25.19 7.94 -22.36
N TYR A 83 -24.22 7.26 -21.75
CA TYR A 83 -23.75 5.96 -22.22
C TYR A 83 -24.47 4.85 -21.44
N PRO A 84 -25.29 4.03 -22.11
CA PRO A 84 -26.10 3.03 -21.43
C PRO A 84 -25.22 1.91 -20.87
N SER A 85 -25.56 1.43 -19.68
CA SER A 85 -24.92 0.28 -19.08
C SER A 85 -25.35 -1.02 -19.77
N PRO A 86 -24.41 -1.92 -20.10
CA PRO A 86 -24.75 -3.26 -20.57
C PRO A 86 -25.31 -4.16 -19.45
N LEU A 87 -25.18 -3.74 -18.18
CA LEU A 87 -25.64 -4.45 -16.99
C LEU A 87 -26.34 -3.47 -16.04
N PRO A 88 -27.51 -2.91 -16.39
CA PRO A 88 -28.17 -1.85 -15.63
C PRO A 88 -28.56 -2.25 -14.19
N ALA A 89 -28.73 -3.56 -13.94
CA ALA A 89 -28.97 -4.08 -12.60
C ALA A 89 -27.76 -3.97 -11.66
N VAL A 90 -26.55 -3.80 -12.22
CA VAL A 90 -25.29 -3.76 -11.46
C VAL A 90 -24.61 -2.39 -11.63
N PHE A 91 -24.59 -1.84 -12.84
CA PHE A 91 -23.92 -0.58 -13.17
C PHE A 91 -24.94 0.43 -13.71
N PRO A 92 -24.99 1.65 -13.16
CA PRO A 92 -25.84 2.69 -13.72
C PRO A 92 -25.28 3.19 -15.06
N ASP A 93 -26.13 3.88 -15.81
CA ASP A 93 -25.70 4.58 -17.02
C ASP A 93 -24.68 5.68 -16.68
N ILE A 94 -23.73 5.92 -17.59
CA ILE A 94 -22.77 7.01 -17.44
C ILE A 94 -23.42 8.28 -18.01
N HIS A 95 -23.95 9.10 -17.12
CA HIS A 95 -24.44 10.43 -17.46
C HIS A 95 -23.28 11.39 -17.72
N ASN A 96 -23.47 12.33 -18.66
CA ASN A 96 -22.47 13.32 -19.07
C ASN A 96 -21.15 12.69 -19.55
N CYS A 97 -21.24 11.61 -20.34
CA CYS A 97 -20.06 10.92 -20.86
C CYS A 97 -19.23 11.85 -21.76
N MET A 98 -17.97 12.10 -21.36
CA MET A 98 -17.00 12.93 -22.10
C MET A 98 -15.99 12.10 -22.89
N ALA A 99 -16.18 10.78 -22.95
CA ALA A 99 -15.37 9.89 -23.77
C ALA A 99 -16.10 9.62 -25.09
N ARG A 100 -15.37 9.67 -26.21
CA ARG A 100 -15.87 9.21 -27.51
C ARG A 100 -15.01 8.07 -28.03
N GLU A 101 -15.70 7.14 -28.67
CA GLU A 101 -15.10 6.02 -29.41
C GLU A 101 -14.78 6.47 -30.84
N VAL A 102 -13.60 6.08 -31.33
CA VAL A 102 -13.16 6.37 -32.70
C VAL A 102 -12.52 5.11 -33.27
N PRO A 103 -12.83 4.72 -34.53
CA PRO A 103 -12.08 3.68 -35.23
C PRO A 103 -10.58 3.98 -35.21
N PHE A 104 -9.78 3.00 -34.81
CA PHE A 104 -8.33 3.09 -34.83
C PHE A 104 -7.78 2.25 -35.98
N HIS A 105 -7.36 2.94 -37.03
CA HIS A 105 -6.65 2.32 -38.14
C HIS A 105 -5.17 2.22 -37.78
N LEU A 106 -4.67 0.97 -37.70
CA LEU A 106 -3.24 0.73 -37.57
C LEU A 106 -2.52 1.45 -38.73
N PRO A 107 -1.46 2.23 -38.45
CA PRO A 107 -0.72 2.89 -39.51
C PRO A 107 -0.12 1.82 -40.43
N ALA A 108 -0.47 1.87 -41.72
CA ALA A 108 0.14 1.01 -42.71
C ALA A 108 1.63 1.39 -42.84
N LEU A 109 2.52 0.39 -42.78
CA LEU A 109 3.93 0.62 -43.12
C LEU A 109 3.98 1.01 -44.60
N GLU A 110 4.48 2.21 -44.91
CA GLU A 110 4.65 2.64 -46.30
C GLU A 110 5.55 1.66 -47.06
N ASN A 111 5.26 1.44 -48.34
CA ASN A 111 6.03 0.53 -49.19
C ASN A 111 7.53 0.87 -49.15
N GLY A 112 8.36 -0.09 -48.76
CA GLY A 112 9.81 0.08 -48.63
C GLY A 112 10.29 0.48 -47.23
N THR A 113 9.40 0.73 -46.28
CA THR A 113 9.76 0.95 -44.86
C THR A 113 10.43 -0.29 -44.29
N LYS A 114 11.67 -0.15 -43.80
CA LYS A 114 12.42 -1.22 -43.15
C LYS A 114 12.51 -0.97 -41.64
N LEU A 115 12.35 -2.03 -40.85
CA LEU A 115 12.62 -1.99 -39.42
C LEU A 115 14.10 -1.67 -39.18
N GLN A 116 14.37 -0.61 -38.41
CA GLN A 116 15.73 -0.32 -37.93
C GLN A 116 16.06 -1.29 -36.79
N LYS A 117 17.05 -2.16 -37.03
CA LYS A 117 17.46 -3.22 -36.09
C LYS A 117 18.55 -2.79 -35.09
N HIS A 118 18.82 -1.49 -35.00
CA HIS A 118 19.78 -0.90 -34.08
C HIS A 118 19.12 0.19 -33.24
N LEU A 119 19.81 0.63 -32.20
CA LEU A 119 19.38 1.79 -31.42
C LEU A 119 19.39 3.03 -32.31
N LEU A 120 18.35 3.84 -32.19
CA LEU A 120 18.24 5.10 -32.90
C LEU A 120 19.31 6.09 -32.42
N ASP A 121 19.59 7.09 -33.24
CA ASP A 121 20.45 8.19 -32.85
C ASP A 121 19.89 8.89 -31.60
N ASN A 122 20.79 9.33 -30.71
CA ASN A 122 20.47 10.03 -29.45
C ASN A 122 19.73 9.20 -28.38
N VAL A 123 19.70 7.87 -28.50
CA VAL A 123 19.24 7.02 -27.39
C VAL A 123 20.16 7.20 -26.18
N LYS A 124 19.55 7.54 -25.05
CA LYS A 124 20.25 7.78 -23.78
C LYS A 124 20.44 6.47 -23.02
N LEU A 125 21.68 6.02 -22.88
CA LEU A 125 22.06 4.78 -22.19
C LEU A 125 23.04 5.04 -21.04
N GLY A 126 23.28 4.00 -20.23
CA GLY A 126 24.34 4.03 -19.22
C GLY A 126 24.16 5.18 -18.24
N LYS A 127 25.22 5.96 -18.03
CA LYS A 127 25.19 7.15 -17.15
C LYS A 127 24.26 8.29 -17.63
N HIS A 128 23.83 8.24 -18.89
CA HIS A 128 22.94 9.23 -19.51
C HIS A 128 21.46 8.81 -19.49
N ALA A 129 21.16 7.59 -19.03
CA ALA A 129 19.80 7.08 -18.92
C ALA A 129 18.87 8.05 -18.17
N LEU A 130 17.58 7.96 -18.47
CA LEU A 130 16.56 8.79 -17.82
C LEU A 130 16.44 8.44 -16.34
N ALA A 131 15.97 9.40 -15.54
CA ALA A 131 15.74 9.21 -14.11
C ALA A 131 14.86 7.97 -13.84
N GLY A 132 15.20 7.22 -12.79
CA GLY A 132 14.49 6.00 -12.39
C GLY A 132 14.99 4.72 -13.06
N PHE A 133 15.79 4.80 -14.13
CA PHE A 133 16.44 3.62 -14.72
C PHE A 133 17.77 3.35 -14.01
N PRO A 134 18.01 2.12 -13.52
CA PRO A 134 19.28 1.77 -12.90
C PRO A 134 20.41 1.76 -13.93
N SER A 135 21.63 2.03 -13.47
CA SER A 135 22.80 2.03 -14.35
C SER A 135 24.09 1.77 -13.58
N LEU A 136 24.83 0.74 -14.01
CA LEU A 136 26.12 0.38 -13.43
C LEU A 136 27.21 1.40 -13.79
N ASP A 137 27.08 2.08 -14.94
CA ASP A 137 28.07 3.02 -15.50
C ASP A 137 28.23 4.32 -14.71
N THR A 138 27.38 4.54 -13.70
CA THR A 138 27.43 5.73 -12.83
C THR A 138 28.59 5.68 -11.84
N ILE A 139 29.12 4.48 -11.55
CA ILE A 139 30.30 4.26 -10.72
C ILE A 139 31.23 3.29 -11.45
N PRO A 140 32.53 3.62 -11.60
CA PRO A 140 33.51 2.69 -12.18
C PRO A 140 33.58 1.39 -11.38
N HIS A 141 33.58 0.26 -12.08
CA HIS A 141 33.54 -1.07 -11.47
C HIS A 141 34.28 -2.08 -12.35
N ASP A 142 34.56 -3.24 -11.76
CA ASP A 142 34.91 -4.48 -12.46
C ASP A 142 33.77 -5.50 -12.30
N ALA A 143 33.69 -6.45 -13.22
CA ALA A 143 32.65 -7.46 -13.24
C ALA A 143 33.26 -8.86 -13.48
N GLN A 144 32.88 -9.84 -12.67
CA GLN A 144 33.34 -11.23 -12.80
C GLN A 144 32.24 -12.22 -12.41
N LEU A 145 32.25 -13.41 -12.99
CA LEU A 145 31.38 -14.50 -12.55
C LEU A 145 31.99 -15.19 -11.33
N ASP A 146 31.19 -15.35 -10.27
CA ASP A 146 31.62 -16.03 -9.04
C ASP A 146 30.45 -16.72 -8.33
N LEU A 147 30.74 -17.75 -7.53
CA LEU A 147 29.79 -18.46 -6.67
C LEU A 147 29.50 -17.69 -5.37
N ALA A 148 29.00 -16.46 -5.51
CA ALA A 148 28.77 -15.53 -4.40
C ALA A 148 27.61 -15.90 -3.45
N ARG A 149 26.82 -16.93 -3.78
CA ARG A 149 25.64 -17.39 -3.02
C ARG A 149 24.67 -16.24 -2.71
N VAL A 150 24.37 -15.44 -3.73
CA VAL A 150 23.41 -14.32 -3.63
C VAL A 150 22.01 -14.86 -3.34
N ARG A 151 21.27 -14.15 -2.50
CA ARG A 151 19.90 -14.45 -2.11
C ARG A 151 18.97 -13.36 -2.60
N VAL A 152 18.41 -13.54 -3.79
CA VAL A 152 17.38 -12.67 -4.38
C VAL A 152 15.99 -12.99 -3.82
N PHE A 153 15.70 -14.29 -3.69
CA PHE A 153 14.44 -14.80 -3.15
C PHE A 153 14.66 -15.45 -1.77
N ASP A 154 14.01 -16.60 -1.51
CA ASP A 154 14.03 -17.23 -0.20
C ASP A 154 15.30 -18.01 0.11
N GLN A 155 16.02 -18.50 -0.89
CA GLN A 155 17.22 -19.32 -0.72
C GLN A 155 18.44 -18.71 -1.44
N GLU A 156 19.64 -19.05 -0.99
CA GLU A 156 20.87 -18.69 -1.68
C GLU A 156 20.96 -19.42 -3.03
N SER A 157 21.45 -18.70 -4.05
CA SER A 157 21.77 -19.28 -5.35
C SER A 157 22.86 -20.35 -5.22
N LYS A 158 22.69 -21.44 -5.97
CA LYS A 158 23.70 -22.50 -6.13
C LYS A 158 24.56 -22.30 -7.39
N ASN A 159 24.18 -21.36 -8.25
CA ASN A 159 24.85 -21.07 -9.51
C ASN A 159 25.67 -19.79 -9.39
N GLU A 160 26.57 -19.58 -10.34
CA GLU A 160 27.39 -18.36 -10.46
C GLU A 160 26.52 -17.11 -10.61
N THR A 161 26.99 -16.00 -10.07
CA THR A 161 26.41 -14.67 -10.19
C THR A 161 27.46 -13.72 -10.77
N MET A 162 27.05 -12.77 -11.60
CA MET A 162 27.91 -11.66 -12.00
C MET A 162 28.12 -10.74 -10.79
N VAL A 163 29.30 -10.80 -10.19
CA VAL A 163 29.71 -9.96 -9.07
C VAL A 163 30.31 -8.67 -9.60
N ILE A 164 29.81 -7.55 -9.10
CA ILE A 164 30.27 -6.21 -9.44
C ILE A 164 31.11 -5.68 -8.30
N THR A 165 32.38 -5.37 -8.55
CA THR A 165 33.29 -4.80 -7.55
C THR A 165 33.53 -3.33 -7.87
N LEU A 166 33.15 -2.44 -6.96
CA LEU A 166 33.32 -1.00 -7.15
C LEU A 166 34.81 -0.64 -7.11
N LYS A 167 35.24 0.18 -8.07
CA LYS A 167 36.57 0.79 -8.03
C LYS A 167 36.54 1.96 -7.07
N ASP A 168 37.47 1.93 -6.12
CA ASP A 168 37.59 3.02 -5.17
C ASP A 168 38.15 4.27 -5.86
N ARG A 169 37.27 5.26 -6.03
CA ARG A 169 37.58 6.57 -6.64
C ARG A 169 38.36 7.48 -5.71
N PHE A 170 38.52 7.09 -4.45
CA PHE A 170 39.10 7.90 -3.39
C PHE A 170 40.41 7.31 -2.85
N ASN A 171 40.76 6.09 -3.24
CA ASN A 171 42.03 5.46 -2.87
C ASN A 171 43.21 6.10 -3.62
N GLY A 172 44.23 6.52 -2.86
CA GLY A 172 45.47 7.11 -3.38
C GLY A 172 45.67 8.59 -3.04
N ALA A 173 44.65 9.29 -2.54
CA ALA A 173 44.80 10.56 -1.83
C ALA A 173 44.50 10.32 -0.36
N GLU A 174 45.27 10.90 0.57
CA GLU A 174 44.88 10.98 1.98
C GLU A 174 43.66 11.90 2.08
N VAL A 175 42.48 11.36 1.79
CA VAL A 175 41.24 12.11 1.81
C VAL A 175 40.73 12.17 3.23
N GLU A 176 41.01 13.27 3.91
CA GLU A 176 40.45 13.50 5.24
C GLU A 176 38.91 13.59 5.19
N THR A 177 38.26 12.94 6.17
CA THR A 177 36.82 13.03 6.41
C THR A 177 36.32 14.48 6.47
N SER A 178 37.15 15.38 7.03
CA SER A 178 36.89 16.83 7.13
C SER A 178 36.71 17.50 5.76
N GLN A 179 37.46 17.05 4.74
CA GLN A 179 37.42 17.61 3.39
C GLN A 179 36.18 17.12 2.64
N ILE A 180 35.83 15.84 2.78
CA ILE A 180 34.58 15.28 2.25
C ILE A 180 33.37 15.98 2.88
N ALA A 181 33.40 16.22 4.19
CA ALA A 181 32.35 16.96 4.89
C ALA A 181 32.13 18.35 4.29
N LYS A 182 33.20 19.13 4.04
CA LYS A 182 33.12 20.44 3.37
C LYS A 182 32.54 20.35 1.96
N GLN A 183 32.78 19.24 1.25
CA GLN A 183 32.28 19.05 -0.11
C GLN A 183 30.84 18.59 -0.19
N LEU A 184 30.37 17.72 0.72
CA LEU A 184 29.07 17.05 0.60
C LEU A 184 27.98 17.62 1.52
N LEU A 185 28.33 18.14 2.71
CA LEU A 185 27.32 18.55 3.69
C LEU A 185 26.33 19.58 3.11
N TYR A 186 25.04 19.29 3.27
CA TYR A 186 23.88 20.05 2.78
C TYR A 186 23.84 20.22 1.26
N LYS A 187 24.57 19.38 0.52
CA LYS A 187 24.44 19.27 -0.92
C LYS A 187 23.60 18.05 -1.27
N ARG A 188 22.99 18.15 -2.44
CA ARG A 188 22.30 17.04 -3.08
C ARG A 188 23.31 15.98 -3.52
N VAL A 189 23.02 14.74 -3.19
CA VAL A 189 23.74 13.54 -3.62
C VAL A 189 22.75 12.49 -4.11
N TYR A 190 23.26 11.43 -4.72
CA TYR A 190 22.49 10.27 -5.16
C TYR A 190 23.07 9.01 -4.54
N VAL A 191 22.21 8.21 -3.93
CA VAL A 191 22.56 7.02 -3.13
C VAL A 191 21.75 5.81 -3.63
N HIS A 192 21.89 4.64 -2.98
CA HIS A 192 21.21 3.39 -3.36
C HIS A 192 21.62 2.85 -4.74
N TYR A 193 22.89 3.02 -5.12
CA TYR A 193 23.45 2.39 -6.32
C TYR A 193 23.10 0.89 -6.39
N PRO A 194 22.65 0.36 -7.55
CA PRO A 194 22.57 1.02 -8.86
C PRO A 194 21.27 1.78 -9.16
N TYR A 195 20.30 1.76 -8.23
CA TYR A 195 19.01 2.44 -8.35
C TYR A 195 19.08 3.83 -7.72
N LEU A 196 19.84 4.72 -8.36
CA LEU A 196 20.18 6.02 -7.80
C LEU A 196 18.94 6.83 -7.38
N GLN A 197 18.89 7.18 -6.10
CA GLN A 197 17.85 7.99 -5.49
C GLN A 197 18.45 9.27 -4.92
N GLU A 198 17.77 10.40 -5.16
CA GLU A 198 18.21 11.69 -4.64
C GLU A 198 18.15 11.72 -3.10
N ALA A 199 19.16 12.33 -2.48
CA ALA A 199 19.24 12.54 -1.04
C ALA A 199 20.00 13.83 -0.72
N VAL A 200 19.89 14.30 0.53
CA VAL A 200 20.74 15.38 1.05
C VAL A 200 21.68 14.82 2.10
N ALA A 201 22.98 15.12 1.98
CA ALA A 201 23.97 14.71 2.97
C ALA A 201 23.90 15.62 4.20
N ILE A 202 23.61 15.06 5.37
CA ILE A 202 23.47 15.79 6.63
C ILE A 202 24.62 15.51 7.61
N GLY A 203 25.39 14.45 7.37
CA GLY A 203 26.59 14.10 8.11
C GLY A 203 27.61 13.37 7.24
N VAL A 204 28.88 13.43 7.61
CA VAL A 204 29.96 12.59 7.07
C VAL A 204 30.75 12.08 8.26
N SER A 205 31.02 10.77 8.33
CA SER A 205 31.76 10.22 9.46
C SER A 205 32.72 9.12 9.03
N ASP A 206 33.78 8.98 9.81
CA ASP A 206 34.61 7.78 9.86
C ASP A 206 34.34 7.05 11.18
N ILE A 207 35.21 6.10 11.54
CA ILE A 207 35.07 5.35 12.79
C ILE A 207 35.33 6.21 14.04
N ASN A 208 36.08 7.30 13.94
CA ASN A 208 36.50 8.09 15.10
C ASN A 208 35.71 9.39 15.25
N SER A 209 35.16 9.93 14.17
CA SER A 209 34.57 11.27 14.15
C SER A 209 33.38 11.39 13.20
N LYS A 210 32.38 12.18 13.59
CA LYS A 210 31.24 12.60 12.76
C LYS A 210 31.25 14.11 12.57
N TYR A 211 31.25 14.53 11.31
CA TYR A 211 31.07 15.91 10.89
C TYR A 211 29.62 16.17 10.51
N TYR A 212 29.02 17.21 11.07
CA TYR A 212 27.64 17.62 10.79
C TYR A 212 27.53 19.15 10.76
N MET A 213 26.44 19.66 10.18
CA MET A 213 26.20 21.11 10.14
C MET A 213 25.35 21.53 11.34
N GLN A 214 25.80 22.52 12.08
CA GLN A 214 24.95 23.25 13.01
C GLN A 214 24.44 24.53 12.35
N ILE A 215 23.11 24.66 12.30
CA ILE A 215 22.44 25.85 11.77
C ILE A 215 22.04 26.74 12.95
N SER A 216 22.56 27.96 12.99
CA SER A 216 22.18 28.99 13.97
C SER A 216 21.73 30.23 13.22
N GLY A 217 20.42 30.36 13.03
CA GLY A 217 19.82 31.36 12.15
C GLY A 217 20.25 31.16 10.69
N LYS A 218 20.93 32.14 10.10
CA LYS A 218 21.48 32.07 8.73
C LYS A 218 22.90 31.50 8.65
N LYS A 219 23.61 31.35 9.78
CA LYS A 219 24.99 30.83 9.80
C LYS A 219 25.00 29.31 9.80
N LYS A 220 25.83 28.74 8.91
CA LYS A 220 26.04 27.30 8.73
C LYS A 220 27.49 26.98 9.11
N ASN A 221 27.69 26.33 10.24
CA ASN A 221 29.02 25.94 10.72
C ASN A 221 29.13 24.42 10.79
N ILE A 222 30.17 23.87 10.17
CA ILE A 222 30.51 22.45 10.29
C ILE A 222 31.13 22.24 11.67
N ARG A 223 30.61 21.27 12.42
CA ARG A 223 31.16 20.82 13.69
C ARG A 223 31.64 19.38 13.57
N GLN A 224 32.65 19.06 14.37
CA GLN A 224 33.15 17.72 14.56
C GLN A 224 32.65 17.22 15.92
N HIS A 225 32.19 15.98 15.93
CA HIS A 225 31.87 15.19 17.12
C HIS A 225 32.81 13.99 17.14
N GLU A 226 33.46 13.74 18.26
CA GLU A 226 34.27 12.53 18.45
C GLU A 226 33.36 11.40 18.90
N MET A 227 33.46 10.25 18.22
CA MET A 227 32.60 9.11 18.46
C MET A 227 32.97 8.44 19.78
N ASP A 228 31.97 8.14 20.61
CA ASP A 228 32.14 7.26 21.77
C ASP A 228 32.20 5.77 21.35
N GLU A 229 32.37 4.86 22.31
CA GLU A 229 32.50 3.42 22.01
C GLU A 229 31.18 2.79 21.51
N ASP A 230 30.02 3.28 21.98
CA ASP A 230 28.71 2.78 21.55
C ASP A 230 28.42 3.26 20.11
N GLU A 231 28.74 4.52 19.80
CA GLU A 231 28.63 5.11 18.46
C GLU A 231 29.56 4.43 17.45
N LYS A 232 30.78 4.06 17.87
CA LYS A 232 31.72 3.26 17.06
C LYS A 232 31.14 1.90 16.71
N GLU A 233 30.53 1.21 17.68
CA GLU A 233 29.90 -0.09 17.45
C GLU A 233 28.69 0.03 16.52
N ASP A 234 27.82 1.02 16.73
CA ASP A 234 26.68 1.29 15.84
C ASP A 234 27.13 1.59 14.41
N TRP A 235 28.15 2.44 14.25
CA TRP A 235 28.69 2.78 12.93
C TRP A 235 29.19 1.54 12.19
N LYS A 236 30.01 0.69 12.85
CA LYS A 236 30.50 -0.57 12.27
C LYS A 236 29.36 -1.49 11.88
N LYS A 237 28.34 -1.62 12.73
CA LYS A 237 27.18 -2.47 12.49
C LYS A 237 26.34 -1.96 11.31
N ARG A 238 26.12 -0.64 11.20
CA ARG A 238 25.36 -0.03 10.12
C ARG A 238 26.08 -0.16 8.77
N ILE A 239 27.37 0.17 8.70
CA ILE A 239 28.18 0.00 7.48
C ILE A 239 28.28 -1.47 7.09
N GLY A 240 28.64 -2.36 8.02
CA GLY A 240 28.73 -3.79 7.75
C GLY A 240 27.41 -4.40 7.28
N ARG A 241 26.26 -3.88 7.77
CA ARG A 241 24.94 -4.27 7.26
C ARG A 241 24.75 -3.85 5.80
N VAL A 242 25.13 -2.63 5.41
CA VAL A 242 25.00 -2.14 4.03
C VAL A 242 25.90 -2.94 3.09
N GLU A 243 27.15 -3.20 3.47
CA GLU A 243 28.08 -4.04 2.71
C GLU A 243 27.55 -5.47 2.56
N TYR A 244 27.09 -6.08 3.66
CA TYR A 244 26.52 -7.43 3.64
C TYR A 244 25.28 -7.50 2.74
N LEU A 245 24.35 -6.56 2.85
CA LEU A 245 23.14 -6.55 2.04
C LEU A 245 23.46 -6.32 0.56
N SER A 246 24.38 -5.42 0.24
CA SER A 246 24.83 -5.16 -1.14
C SER A 246 25.44 -6.43 -1.75
N LYS A 247 26.33 -7.11 -1.02
CA LYS A 247 26.95 -8.36 -1.49
C LYS A 247 25.93 -9.49 -1.61
N LYS A 248 25.11 -9.72 -0.57
CA LYS A 248 24.22 -10.88 -0.51
C LYS A 248 22.93 -10.74 -1.28
N ARG A 249 22.41 -9.54 -1.54
CA ARG A 249 21.19 -9.35 -2.34
C ARG A 249 21.46 -8.91 -3.76
N LEU A 250 22.53 -8.15 -3.99
CA LEU A 250 22.80 -7.53 -5.29
C LEU A 250 24.04 -8.09 -5.99
N GLY A 251 24.85 -8.92 -5.32
CA GLY A 251 26.17 -9.31 -5.87
C GLY A 251 27.12 -8.12 -6.01
N LEU A 252 26.95 -7.09 -5.19
CA LEU A 252 27.73 -5.84 -5.25
C LEU A 252 28.77 -5.80 -4.12
N GLU A 253 30.04 -5.77 -4.48
CA GLU A 253 31.17 -5.60 -3.57
C GLU A 253 31.64 -4.16 -3.54
N VAL A 254 31.45 -3.51 -2.38
CA VAL A 254 31.79 -2.10 -2.18
C VAL A 254 33.29 -1.89 -1.92
N GLY A 255 33.97 -2.90 -1.38
CA GLY A 255 35.34 -2.79 -0.86
C GLY A 255 35.37 -2.38 0.61
N LYS A 256 36.55 -1.98 1.11
CA LYS A 256 36.73 -1.52 2.50
C LYS A 256 36.14 -0.12 2.67
N THR A 257 35.16 0.06 3.56
CA THR A 257 34.58 1.38 3.84
C THR A 257 35.26 2.06 5.02
N GLU A 258 35.92 3.20 4.76
CA GLU A 258 36.53 4.04 5.81
C GLU A 258 35.68 5.28 6.14
N ILE A 259 34.95 5.80 5.15
CA ILE A 259 34.09 6.98 5.29
C ILE A 259 32.66 6.62 4.90
N GLY A 260 31.72 6.96 5.79
CA GLY A 260 30.28 6.89 5.55
C GLY A 260 29.65 8.28 5.43
N VAL A 261 28.61 8.40 4.61
CA VAL A 261 27.81 9.61 4.43
C VAL A 261 26.43 9.36 5.03
N HIS A 262 26.03 10.21 5.96
CA HIS A 262 24.71 10.21 6.56
C HIS A 262 23.77 11.07 5.70
N VAL A 263 22.70 10.47 5.19
CA VAL A 263 21.82 11.09 4.21
C VAL A 263 20.35 11.02 4.60
N CYS A 264 19.62 12.08 4.31
CA CYS A 264 18.16 12.06 4.28
C CYS A 264 17.71 11.85 2.84
N VAL A 265 17.12 10.70 2.56
CA VAL A 265 16.65 10.33 1.22
C VAL A 265 15.41 11.15 0.85
N LEU A 266 15.30 11.55 -0.42
CA LEU A 266 14.13 12.24 -0.95
C LEU A 266 12.91 11.32 -0.90
N ARG A 267 11.87 11.75 -0.18
CA ARG A 267 10.60 11.05 -0.05
C ARG A 267 9.63 11.44 -1.16
N GLY A 268 9.61 12.72 -1.53
CA GLY A 268 8.72 13.24 -2.57
C GLY A 268 8.67 14.75 -2.61
N MET A 269 7.58 15.28 -3.15
CA MET A 269 7.29 16.71 -3.13
C MET A 269 6.18 17.00 -2.13
N LYS A 270 6.29 18.13 -1.44
CA LYS A 270 5.26 18.66 -0.58
C LYS A 270 4.83 20.03 -1.08
N LYS A 271 3.52 20.25 -1.15
CA LYS A 271 2.96 21.56 -1.42
C LYS A 271 2.81 22.37 -0.13
N THR A 272 3.36 23.57 -0.10
CA THR A 272 3.23 24.47 1.07
C THR A 272 1.84 25.12 1.09
N PRO A 273 1.38 25.63 2.24
CA PRO A 273 0.11 26.38 2.32
C PRO A 273 0.04 27.60 1.39
N GLU A 274 1.20 28.17 1.03
CA GLU A 274 1.35 29.31 0.12
C GLU A 274 1.34 28.89 -1.37
N GLY A 275 1.32 27.58 -1.66
CA GLY A 275 1.20 27.02 -3.01
C GLY A 275 2.52 26.56 -3.66
N ALA A 276 3.67 26.73 -2.99
CA ALA A 276 4.97 26.31 -3.51
C ALA A 276 5.14 24.79 -3.45
N TYR A 277 5.85 24.21 -4.41
CA TYR A 277 6.25 22.81 -4.38
C TYR A 277 7.72 22.68 -3.98
N VAL A 278 7.97 22.08 -2.82
CA VAL A 278 9.31 21.90 -2.25
C VAL A 278 9.61 20.43 -2.04
N LYS A 279 10.89 20.06 -2.02
CA LYS A 279 11.31 18.69 -1.74
C LYS A 279 11.07 18.31 -0.29
N GLU A 280 10.50 17.13 -0.08
CA GLU A 280 10.33 16.52 1.22
C GLU A 280 11.31 15.36 1.39
N TYR A 281 12.17 15.45 2.39
CA TYR A 281 13.15 14.43 2.73
C TYR A 281 12.72 13.67 3.98
N VAL A 282 13.25 12.45 4.14
CA VAL A 282 13.11 11.65 5.37
C VAL A 282 13.63 12.44 6.58
N ASN A 283 13.00 12.26 7.74
CA ASN A 283 13.40 12.91 8.98
C ASN A 283 14.87 12.58 9.31
N PRO A 284 15.71 13.56 9.72
CA PRO A 284 17.10 13.33 10.13
C PRO A 284 17.29 12.23 11.18
N ALA A 285 16.30 11.97 12.05
CA ALA A 285 16.35 10.87 13.01
C ALA A 285 16.28 9.46 12.36
N GLN A 286 15.89 9.40 11.09
CA GLN A 286 15.81 8.19 10.27
C GLN A 286 16.80 8.25 9.09
N GLU A 287 17.95 8.89 9.30
CA GLU A 287 19.01 8.99 8.29
C GLU A 287 19.57 7.62 7.88
N ASP A 288 19.91 7.49 6.60
CA ASP A 288 20.65 6.35 6.08
C ASP A 288 22.15 6.62 6.16
N LEU A 289 22.93 5.62 6.55
CA LEU A 289 24.39 5.68 6.51
C LEU A 289 24.88 4.84 5.33
N VAL A 290 25.48 5.49 4.34
CA VAL A 290 25.94 4.84 3.10
C VAL A 290 27.45 4.97 2.91
N PRO A 291 28.14 3.93 2.40
CA PRO A 291 29.55 4.03 2.03
C PRO A 291 29.80 5.15 1.01
N LEU A 292 30.87 5.94 1.19
CA LEU A 292 31.23 7.03 0.28
C LEU A 292 31.40 6.55 -1.17
N GLN A 293 31.92 5.33 -1.36
CA GLN A 293 32.13 4.72 -2.68
C GLN A 293 30.84 4.64 -3.50
N MET A 294 29.70 4.43 -2.82
CA MET A 294 28.37 4.29 -3.43
C MET A 294 27.67 5.64 -3.70
N VAL A 295 28.27 6.76 -3.31
CA VAL A 295 27.68 8.10 -3.48
C VAL A 295 27.99 8.66 -4.86
N VAL A 296 26.97 9.16 -5.54
CA VAL A 296 27.08 9.86 -6.82
C VAL A 296 26.68 11.31 -6.62
N THR A 297 27.51 12.28 -7.03
CA THR A 297 27.24 13.70 -6.76
C THR A 297 26.33 14.35 -7.81
N ARG A 298 26.31 13.81 -9.04
CA ARG A 298 25.53 14.34 -10.17
C ARG A 298 25.05 13.22 -11.09
N VAL A 299 23.85 13.38 -11.64
CA VAL A 299 23.27 12.52 -12.67
C VAL A 299 23.00 13.35 -13.93
N ALA A 300 23.03 12.72 -15.10
CA ALA A 300 22.79 13.40 -16.37
C ALA A 300 21.33 13.83 -16.56
N SER A 301 20.39 13.03 -16.05
CA SER A 301 18.95 13.25 -16.19
C SER A 301 18.29 13.26 -14.81
N PRO A 302 18.15 14.43 -14.15
CA PRO A 302 17.36 14.55 -12.92
C PRO A 302 15.89 14.23 -13.15
N ASP A 303 15.19 13.75 -12.12
CA ASP A 303 13.78 13.42 -12.22
C ASP A 303 12.91 14.69 -12.31
N PRO A 304 12.13 14.88 -13.40
CA PRO A 304 11.30 16.07 -13.57
C PRO A 304 10.17 16.18 -12.54
N ARG A 305 9.77 15.06 -11.90
CA ARG A 305 8.73 15.03 -10.87
C ARG A 305 9.16 15.75 -9.59
N TYR A 306 10.46 15.88 -9.36
CA TYR A 306 11.03 16.48 -8.15
C TYR A 306 11.60 17.89 -8.37
N ILE A 307 11.20 18.57 -9.45
CA ILE A 307 11.60 19.96 -9.67
C ILE A 307 10.77 20.85 -8.75
N GLU A 308 11.45 21.62 -7.89
CA GLU A 308 10.81 22.62 -7.02
C GLU A 308 10.18 23.73 -7.86
N ARG A 309 9.00 24.18 -7.44
CA ARG A 309 8.24 25.23 -8.15
C ARG A 309 7.84 26.33 -7.17
N PRO A 310 8.01 27.61 -7.55
CA PRO A 310 7.46 28.70 -6.76
C PRO A 310 5.93 28.62 -6.72
N PRO A 311 5.28 29.33 -5.78
CA PRO A 311 3.82 29.33 -5.70
C PRO A 311 3.23 29.94 -6.99
N PRO A 312 2.29 29.25 -7.67
CA PRO A 312 1.60 29.80 -8.84
C PRO A 312 0.68 30.96 -8.43
N SER A 313 0.20 31.72 -9.41
CA SER A 313 -0.84 32.70 -9.14
C SER A 313 -2.15 31.99 -8.74
N VAL A 314 -2.97 32.63 -7.90
CA VAL A 314 -4.25 32.04 -7.46
C VAL A 314 -5.19 31.73 -8.62
N LYS A 315 -5.11 32.50 -9.72
CA LYS A 315 -5.95 32.28 -10.91
C LYS A 315 -5.57 31.00 -11.67
N GLU A 316 -4.28 30.71 -11.75
CA GLU A 316 -3.77 29.48 -12.37
C GLU A 316 -4.01 28.27 -11.48
N GLU A 317 -3.85 28.44 -10.16
CA GLU A 317 -4.04 27.37 -9.18
C GLU A 317 -5.53 27.01 -8.98
N PHE A 318 -6.39 28.02 -8.91
CA PHE A 318 -7.83 27.88 -8.72
C PHE A 318 -8.60 28.51 -9.90
N PRO A 319 -8.63 27.89 -11.08
CA PRO A 319 -9.42 28.39 -12.21
C PRO A 319 -10.91 28.45 -11.87
N VAL A 320 -11.64 29.38 -12.49
CA VAL A 320 -13.11 29.44 -12.36
C VAL A 320 -13.74 28.11 -12.80
N ASN A 321 -14.76 27.65 -12.07
CA ASN A 321 -15.43 26.36 -12.20
C ASN A 321 -14.62 25.13 -11.73
N SER A 322 -13.39 25.29 -11.26
CA SER A 322 -12.65 24.20 -10.61
C SER A 322 -13.26 23.84 -9.25
N LYS A 323 -12.93 22.63 -8.77
CA LYS A 323 -13.41 22.10 -7.50
C LYS A 323 -12.30 22.12 -6.45
N ALA A 324 -12.62 22.53 -5.23
CA ALA A 324 -11.70 22.51 -4.10
C ALA A 324 -12.47 22.20 -2.80
N PHE A 325 -11.85 21.48 -1.87
CA PHE A 325 -12.39 21.29 -0.53
C PHE A 325 -12.15 22.52 0.33
N PHE A 326 -13.19 22.94 1.05
CA PHE A 326 -13.11 24.02 2.00
C PHE A 326 -12.66 23.50 3.37
N LEU A 327 -11.60 24.08 3.94
CA LEU A 327 -10.99 23.67 5.21
C LEU A 327 -11.32 24.62 6.37
N GLY A 328 -12.46 25.33 6.29
CA GLY A 328 -12.85 26.36 7.27
C GLY A 328 -14.10 26.03 8.08
N GLY A 329 -14.04 26.31 9.39
CA GLY A 329 -15.21 26.38 10.27
C GLY A 329 -16.10 25.12 10.27
N VAL A 330 -17.42 25.34 10.29
CA VAL A 330 -18.43 24.27 10.38
C VAL A 330 -18.58 23.47 9.07
N TYR A 331 -18.10 24.01 7.94
CA TYR A 331 -18.22 23.37 6.62
C TYR A 331 -16.93 22.68 6.17
N TYR A 332 -16.05 22.33 7.11
CA TYR A 332 -14.78 21.65 6.84
C TYR A 332 -14.98 20.36 6.03
N GLY A 333 -14.21 20.21 4.94
CA GLY A 333 -14.30 19.10 4.00
C GLY A 333 -15.42 19.21 2.96
N THR A 334 -16.18 20.31 2.92
CA THR A 334 -17.23 20.50 1.91
C THR A 334 -16.61 20.81 0.55
N LEU A 335 -17.09 20.15 -0.50
CA LEU A 335 -16.66 20.42 -1.87
C LEU A 335 -17.25 21.75 -2.36
N ALA A 336 -16.37 22.67 -2.73
CA ALA A 336 -16.69 23.99 -3.25
C ALA A 336 -16.37 24.11 -4.74
N THR A 337 -17.07 25.02 -5.41
CA THR A 337 -16.79 25.41 -6.80
C THR A 337 -16.27 26.83 -6.82
N VAL A 338 -15.13 27.05 -7.47
CA VAL A 338 -14.54 28.39 -7.61
C VAL A 338 -15.39 29.24 -8.54
N THR A 339 -15.79 30.43 -8.07
CA THR A 339 -16.65 31.37 -8.82
C THR A 339 -15.91 32.61 -9.30
N GLY A 340 -14.76 32.95 -8.72
CA GLY A 340 -14.00 34.14 -9.08
C GLY A 340 -12.84 34.45 -8.15
N HIS A 341 -12.27 35.64 -8.30
CA HIS A 341 -11.07 36.11 -7.58
C HIS A 341 -11.21 37.60 -7.24
N SER A 342 -12.13 37.94 -6.34
CA SER A 342 -12.46 39.36 -6.02
C SER A 342 -11.45 40.09 -5.14
N GLY A 343 -10.33 39.46 -4.74
CA GLY A 343 -9.29 40.08 -3.94
C GLY A 343 -7.88 39.65 -4.34
N ASN A 344 -6.87 40.35 -3.82
CA ASN A 344 -5.47 39.99 -4.04
C ASN A 344 -5.15 38.67 -3.32
N ASP A 345 -4.63 37.69 -4.04
CA ASP A 345 -4.30 36.36 -3.51
C ASP A 345 -5.47 35.59 -2.84
N THR A 346 -6.70 35.86 -3.27
CA THR A 346 -7.89 35.21 -2.68
C THR A 346 -8.83 34.64 -3.73
N VAL A 347 -9.63 33.66 -3.30
CA VAL A 347 -10.56 32.89 -4.12
C VAL A 347 -11.98 33.13 -3.61
N ASP A 348 -12.92 33.29 -4.53
CA ASP A 348 -14.35 33.26 -4.24
C ASP A 348 -14.90 31.87 -4.59
N ILE A 349 -15.73 31.32 -3.71
CA ILE A 349 -16.29 29.99 -3.89
C ILE A 349 -17.80 29.99 -3.69
N SER A 350 -18.43 28.95 -4.25
CA SER A 350 -19.79 28.55 -3.90
C SER A 350 -19.83 27.10 -3.42
N MET A 351 -20.60 26.85 -2.37
CA MET A 351 -20.82 25.53 -1.78
C MET A 351 -22.31 25.24 -1.71
N ILE A 352 -22.68 23.97 -1.84
CA ILE A 352 -24.04 23.49 -1.54
C ILE A 352 -24.00 22.90 -0.14
N VAL A 353 -24.72 23.52 0.80
CA VAL A 353 -24.70 23.15 2.21
C VAL A 353 -26.12 22.92 2.73
N PRO A 354 -26.33 22.07 3.74
CA PRO A 354 -27.63 21.94 4.38
C PRO A 354 -28.13 23.28 4.91
N THR A 355 -29.43 23.53 4.79
CA THR A 355 -30.06 24.75 5.32
C THR A 355 -29.99 24.78 6.84
N GLU A 356 -30.21 23.62 7.47
CA GLU A 356 -30.08 23.42 8.91
C GLU A 356 -28.61 23.22 9.31
N MET A 357 -28.11 24.07 10.21
CA MET A 357 -26.71 24.02 10.64
C MET A 357 -26.35 22.71 11.35
N ARG A 358 -27.30 22.08 12.05
CA ARG A 358 -27.08 20.78 12.71
C ARG A 358 -26.73 19.68 11.71
N SER A 359 -27.33 19.71 10.52
CA SER A 359 -27.07 18.76 9.45
C SER A 359 -25.71 18.97 8.77
N ALA A 360 -25.06 20.11 9.00
CA ALA A 360 -23.67 20.34 8.56
C ALA A 360 -22.63 19.72 9.50
N ILE A 361 -23.02 19.35 10.73
CA ILE A 361 -22.13 18.73 11.71
C ILE A 361 -22.12 17.22 11.48
N GLU A 362 -20.94 16.64 11.34
CA GLU A 362 -20.79 15.19 11.18
C GLU A 362 -21.25 14.44 12.44
N PRO A 363 -21.96 13.31 12.29
CA PRO A 363 -22.45 12.52 13.42
C PRO A 363 -21.31 11.76 14.11
N SER A 364 -21.56 11.34 15.36
CA SER A 364 -20.58 10.61 16.19
C SER A 364 -20.89 9.12 16.35
N PHE A 365 -21.79 8.56 15.52
CA PHE A 365 -22.23 7.17 15.65
C PHE A 365 -21.08 6.16 15.58
N GLY A 366 -20.04 6.41 14.76
CA GLY A 366 -18.88 5.52 14.66
C GLY A 366 -18.12 5.38 15.98
N ARG A 367 -17.97 6.50 16.70
CA ARG A 367 -17.34 6.51 18.04
C ARG A 367 -18.22 5.82 19.08
N GLN A 368 -19.54 5.94 18.96
CA GLN A 368 -20.49 5.25 19.85
C GLN A 368 -20.38 3.73 19.67
N ILE A 369 -20.32 3.24 18.42
CA ILE A 369 -20.11 1.82 18.11
C ILE A 369 -18.74 1.34 18.60
N THR A 370 -17.69 2.14 18.40
CA THR A 370 -16.35 1.83 18.92
C THR A 370 -16.35 1.67 20.44
N LYS A 371 -17.04 2.57 21.15
CA LYS A 371 -17.19 2.46 22.61
C LYS A 371 -17.97 1.20 23.00
N LYS A 372 -19.09 0.92 22.31
CA LYS A 372 -19.89 -0.29 22.52
C LYS A 372 -19.06 -1.56 22.38
N GLN A 373 -18.20 -1.65 21.35
CA GLN A 373 -17.27 -2.78 21.19
C GLN A 373 -16.30 -2.89 22.34
N LEU A 374 -15.69 -1.77 22.78
CA LEU A 374 -14.76 -1.79 23.92
C LEU A 374 -15.43 -2.25 25.23
N ASP A 375 -16.71 -1.91 25.41
CA ASP A 375 -17.48 -2.31 26.59
C ASP A 375 -17.90 -3.80 26.53
N MET A 376 -18.16 -4.33 25.32
CA MET A 376 -18.61 -5.72 25.11
C MET A 376 -17.46 -6.73 24.96
N VAL A 377 -16.38 -6.36 24.27
CA VAL A 377 -15.24 -7.25 23.99
C VAL A 377 -14.19 -7.09 25.09
N GLN A 378 -14.29 -7.95 26.09
CA GLN A 378 -13.33 -8.00 27.18
C GLN A 378 -12.08 -8.76 26.77
N TYR A 379 -10.93 -8.23 27.17
CA TYR A 379 -9.63 -8.85 26.97
C TYR A 379 -9.01 -9.14 28.33
N THR A 380 -8.66 -10.40 28.55
CA THR A 380 -8.12 -10.89 29.81
C THR A 380 -6.60 -11.04 29.68
N PRO A 381 -5.81 -10.49 30.63
CA PRO A 381 -4.36 -10.65 30.63
C PRO A 381 -3.92 -12.11 30.66
N SER A 382 -2.82 -12.43 29.98
CA SER A 382 -2.28 -13.79 29.85
C SER A 382 -2.11 -14.53 31.18
N TYR A 383 -1.72 -13.87 32.27
CA TYR A 383 -1.58 -14.51 33.59
C TYR A 383 -2.93 -14.94 34.18
N ALA A 384 -3.99 -14.16 33.95
CA ALA A 384 -5.33 -14.47 34.45
C ALA A 384 -5.93 -15.63 33.64
N VAL A 385 -5.75 -15.64 32.31
CA VAL A 385 -6.15 -16.77 31.44
C VAL A 385 -5.41 -18.05 31.83
N ALA A 386 -4.10 -17.97 32.12
CA ALA A 386 -3.33 -19.13 32.57
C ALA A 386 -3.88 -19.70 33.89
N SER A 387 -4.21 -18.81 34.85
CA SER A 387 -4.82 -19.21 36.12
C SER A 387 -6.20 -19.85 35.94
N GLU A 388 -7.07 -19.23 35.13
CA GLU A 388 -8.42 -19.71 34.83
C GLU A 388 -8.40 -21.10 34.19
N LEU A 389 -7.52 -21.30 33.21
CA LEU A 389 -7.37 -22.58 32.49
C LEU A 389 -6.45 -23.58 33.21
N LYS A 390 -5.97 -23.26 34.41
CA LYS A 390 -5.03 -24.08 35.21
C LYS A 390 -3.77 -24.49 34.43
N LEU A 391 -3.28 -23.60 33.56
CA LEU A 391 -2.07 -23.78 32.77
C LEU A 391 -0.86 -23.09 33.40
N ASP A 392 0.32 -23.66 33.20
CA ASP A 392 1.57 -22.94 33.45
C ASP A 392 1.68 -21.80 32.41
N PRO A 393 2.07 -20.57 32.80
CA PRO A 393 2.16 -19.43 31.88
C PRO A 393 3.01 -19.71 30.63
N LEU A 394 4.04 -20.54 30.75
CA LEU A 394 4.91 -20.91 29.64
C LEU A 394 4.22 -21.90 28.68
N VAL A 395 3.36 -22.78 29.19
CA VAL A 395 2.53 -23.67 28.38
C VAL A 395 1.52 -22.88 27.58
N LEU A 396 0.80 -21.94 28.22
CA LEU A 396 -0.11 -21.03 27.51
C LEU A 396 0.63 -20.24 26.42
N SER A 397 1.83 -19.75 26.73
CA SER A 397 2.67 -19.01 25.78
C SER A 397 3.09 -19.86 24.57
N LYS A 398 3.52 -21.12 24.80
CA LYS A 398 3.88 -22.08 23.77
C LYS A 398 2.67 -22.46 22.90
N LEU A 399 1.55 -22.80 23.53
CA LEU A 399 0.32 -23.22 22.85
C LEU A 399 -0.24 -22.13 21.92
N THR A 400 -0.21 -20.87 22.37
CA THR A 400 -0.75 -19.73 21.62
C THR A 400 0.22 -19.16 20.59
N SER A 401 1.45 -19.66 20.51
CA SER A 401 2.46 -19.27 19.51
C SER A 401 2.71 -20.41 18.50
N SER A 402 3.74 -20.29 17.65
CA SER A 402 4.13 -21.36 16.73
C SER A 402 4.84 -22.48 17.51
N LEU A 403 4.11 -23.59 17.73
CA LEU A 403 4.57 -24.74 18.48
C LEU A 403 4.96 -25.85 17.50
N THR A 404 6.26 -26.02 17.26
CA THR A 404 6.76 -26.99 16.28
C THR A 404 7.22 -28.29 16.93
N ILE A 405 6.88 -29.42 16.30
CA ILE A 405 7.32 -30.77 16.66
C ILE A 405 8.17 -31.33 15.53
N GLN A 406 9.25 -32.03 15.88
CA GLN A 406 10.10 -32.75 14.92
C GLN A 406 9.63 -34.18 14.70
N ASP A 407 9.45 -34.56 13.45
CA ASP A 407 9.36 -35.98 13.07
C ASP A 407 10.76 -36.60 12.89
N LYS A 408 10.86 -37.92 12.64
CA LYS A 408 12.11 -38.67 12.43
C LYS A 408 13.03 -38.10 11.33
N GLY A 409 12.59 -37.09 10.57
CA GLY A 409 13.39 -36.32 9.60
C GLY A 409 13.67 -34.86 10.03
N LEU A 410 14.00 -34.01 9.04
CA LEU A 410 14.18 -32.56 9.24
C LEU A 410 12.85 -31.78 9.18
N GLN A 411 11.72 -32.46 8.99
CA GLN A 411 10.42 -31.83 8.84
C GLN A 411 9.89 -31.34 10.20
N ARG A 412 9.53 -30.05 10.26
CA ARG A 412 8.93 -29.41 11.43
C ARG A 412 7.43 -29.22 11.18
N ILE A 413 6.60 -29.69 12.12
CA ILE A 413 5.14 -29.62 12.03
C ILE A 413 4.64 -28.66 13.11
N ASN A 414 3.88 -27.63 12.73
CA ASN A 414 3.30 -26.69 13.68
C ASN A 414 1.94 -27.22 14.19
N LEU A 415 1.79 -27.33 15.51
CA LEU A 415 0.56 -27.70 16.21
C LEU A 415 0.09 -26.61 17.18
N GLY A 416 0.66 -25.41 17.11
CA GLY A 416 0.24 -24.28 17.93
C GLY A 416 -0.98 -23.57 17.36
N LEU A 417 -1.75 -22.91 18.22
CA LEU A 417 -2.91 -22.12 17.83
C LEU A 417 -2.54 -20.83 17.07
N ASN A 418 -1.25 -20.45 17.07
CA ASN A 418 -0.73 -19.30 16.30
C ASN A 418 -1.51 -17.99 16.51
N LEU A 419 -1.98 -17.75 17.73
CA LEU A 419 -2.74 -16.55 18.09
C LEU A 419 -1.84 -15.34 18.34
N LYS A 420 -0.54 -15.54 18.59
CA LYS A 420 0.44 -14.47 18.81
C LYS A 420 1.79 -14.74 18.14
N PHE A 421 2.45 -13.68 17.65
CA PHE A 421 3.75 -13.77 16.99
C PHE A 421 4.72 -12.67 17.48
N GLU A 422 5.40 -12.93 18.60
CA GLU A 422 6.32 -11.96 19.22
C GLU A 422 7.46 -11.54 18.28
N ALA A 423 8.17 -12.48 17.67
CA ALA A 423 9.30 -12.16 16.77
C ALA A 423 8.89 -11.38 15.51
N LYS A 424 7.64 -11.57 15.05
CA LYS A 424 7.10 -10.88 13.87
C LYS A 424 6.33 -9.61 14.22
N GLN A 425 6.12 -9.32 15.50
CA GLN A 425 5.22 -8.26 15.99
C GLN A 425 3.83 -8.32 15.31
N LEU A 426 3.22 -9.51 15.27
CA LEU A 426 1.87 -9.73 14.76
C LEU A 426 0.95 -10.31 15.83
N LYS A 427 -0.34 -10.01 15.70
CA LYS A 427 -1.46 -10.55 16.48
C LYS A 427 -2.52 -11.15 15.56
N VAL A 428 -3.45 -11.90 16.14
CA VAL A 428 -4.64 -12.39 15.44
C VAL A 428 -5.82 -11.50 15.82
N VAL A 429 -6.45 -10.89 14.81
CA VAL A 429 -7.52 -9.90 15.01
C VAL A 429 -8.74 -10.56 15.66
N GLY A 430 -9.30 -9.92 16.70
CA GLY A 430 -10.43 -10.45 17.49
C GLY A 430 -10.05 -11.55 18.49
N TYR A 431 -8.79 -12.01 18.51
CA TYR A 431 -8.33 -13.07 19.43
C TYR A 431 -7.31 -12.56 20.44
N THR A 432 -6.28 -11.84 19.99
CA THR A 432 -5.20 -11.37 20.86
C THR A 432 -4.87 -9.92 20.62
N ARG A 433 -4.37 -9.27 21.67
CA ARG A 433 -3.75 -7.94 21.58
C ARG A 433 -2.60 -7.82 22.56
N LYS A 434 -1.78 -6.78 22.37
CA LYS A 434 -0.70 -6.44 23.29
C LYS A 434 -1.08 -5.15 24.02
N SER A 435 -1.09 -5.20 25.35
CA SER A 435 -1.38 -4.05 26.18
C SER A 435 -0.26 -3.01 26.09
N ARG A 436 -0.53 -1.78 26.56
CA ARG A 436 0.48 -0.71 26.61
C ARG A 436 1.70 -1.08 27.47
N ASN A 437 1.52 -1.99 28.42
CA ASN A 437 2.58 -2.49 29.30
C ASN A 437 3.34 -3.66 28.68
N GLY A 438 3.09 -3.99 27.40
CA GLY A 438 3.76 -5.05 26.66
C GLY A 438 3.24 -6.46 26.95
N GLN A 439 2.17 -6.62 27.73
CA GLN A 439 1.60 -7.92 28.06
C GLN A 439 0.60 -8.40 27.02
N TRP A 440 0.56 -9.71 26.77
CA TRP A 440 -0.44 -10.33 25.90
C TRP A 440 -1.78 -10.46 26.63
N GLU A 441 -2.85 -10.11 25.93
CA GLU A 441 -4.23 -10.24 26.38
C GLU A 441 -5.03 -11.04 25.35
N PHE A 442 -6.01 -11.81 25.82
CA PHE A 442 -6.84 -12.71 25.02
C PHE A 442 -8.30 -12.31 25.14
N SER A 443 -9.02 -12.29 24.01
CA SER A 443 -10.47 -12.10 24.03
C SER A 443 -11.19 -13.37 24.54
N ASN A 444 -12.47 -13.24 24.88
CA ASN A 444 -13.31 -14.39 25.26
C ASN A 444 -13.28 -15.51 24.19
N ARG A 445 -13.35 -15.13 22.91
CA ARG A 445 -13.26 -16.06 21.78
C ARG A 445 -11.93 -16.81 21.71
N ALA A 446 -10.83 -16.15 22.06
CA ALA A 446 -9.54 -16.80 22.16
C ALA A 446 -9.46 -17.78 23.33
N VAL A 447 -10.01 -17.40 24.49
CA VAL A 447 -10.07 -18.28 25.66
C VAL A 447 -10.92 -19.52 25.37
N GLU A 448 -12.06 -19.37 24.70
CA GLU A 448 -12.91 -20.48 24.25
C GLU A 448 -12.18 -21.42 23.30
N LEU A 449 -11.46 -20.89 22.30
CA LEU A 449 -10.67 -21.70 21.36
C LEU A 449 -9.53 -22.45 22.08
N ILE A 450 -8.84 -21.79 23.02
CA ILE A 450 -7.79 -22.41 23.81
C ILE A 450 -8.37 -23.54 24.68
N LYS A 451 -9.52 -23.29 25.33
CA LYS A 451 -10.21 -24.29 26.15
C LYS A 451 -10.64 -25.50 25.32
N ALA A 452 -11.25 -25.28 24.15
CA ALA A 452 -11.63 -26.36 23.24
C ALA A 452 -10.42 -27.21 22.81
N TYR A 453 -9.26 -26.59 22.56
CA TYR A 453 -8.03 -27.31 22.25
C TYR A 453 -7.54 -28.16 23.44
N ILE A 454 -7.56 -27.60 24.65
CA ILE A 454 -7.15 -28.29 25.89
C ILE A 454 -8.05 -29.51 26.13
N ASP A 455 -9.36 -29.33 26.02
CA ASP A 455 -10.35 -30.37 26.27
C ASP A 455 -10.26 -31.50 25.23
N THR A 456 -9.88 -31.17 23.98
CA THR A 456 -9.71 -32.17 22.91
C THR A 456 -8.41 -32.95 23.02
N PHE A 457 -7.31 -32.31 23.47
CA PHE A 457 -5.96 -32.90 23.50
C PHE A 457 -5.29 -32.83 24.89
N PRO A 458 -5.91 -33.36 25.97
CA PRO A 458 -5.40 -33.20 27.33
C PRO A 458 -4.04 -33.87 27.56
N GLN A 459 -3.77 -35.01 26.92
CA GLN A 459 -2.47 -35.70 27.02
C GLN A 459 -1.34 -34.87 26.40
N PHE A 460 -1.63 -34.14 25.32
CA PHE A 460 -0.67 -33.23 24.70
C PHE A 460 -0.36 -32.04 25.63
N ILE A 461 -1.36 -31.52 26.32
CA ILE A 461 -1.17 -30.46 27.32
C ILE A 461 -0.29 -30.95 28.48
N GLN A 462 -0.52 -32.18 28.97
CA GLN A 462 0.34 -32.80 30.00
C GLN A 462 1.80 -32.93 29.53
N LEU A 463 2.02 -33.33 28.27
CA LEU A 463 3.35 -33.34 27.68
C LEU A 463 3.98 -31.94 27.70
N LEU A 464 3.24 -30.91 27.31
CA LEU A 464 3.73 -29.53 27.35
C LEU A 464 4.09 -29.08 28.77
N HIS A 465 3.31 -29.45 29.80
CA HIS A 465 3.66 -29.18 31.19
C HIS A 465 4.98 -29.85 31.60
N SER A 466 5.15 -31.13 31.26
CA SER A 466 6.37 -31.88 31.61
C SER A 466 7.63 -31.31 30.96
N LYS A 467 7.51 -30.73 29.77
CA LYS A 467 8.61 -30.15 28.98
C LYS A 467 8.61 -28.61 28.98
N ALA A 468 7.79 -27.97 29.81
CA ALA A 468 7.63 -26.52 29.79
C ALA A 468 8.97 -25.80 30.02
N LYS A 469 9.71 -26.22 31.04
CA LYS A 469 10.96 -25.59 31.51
C LYS A 469 12.24 -26.05 30.81
N GLY A 470 12.14 -26.98 29.85
CA GLY A 470 13.29 -27.50 29.09
C GLY A 470 13.46 -26.81 27.73
N SER A 471 14.72 -26.61 27.32
CA SER A 471 15.08 -26.12 25.97
C SER A 471 15.04 -27.21 24.89
N ALA A 472 14.71 -28.45 25.26
CA ALA A 472 14.64 -29.57 24.32
C ALA A 472 13.42 -29.44 23.40
N MET A 473 13.66 -29.55 22.09
CA MET A 473 12.61 -29.54 21.07
C MET A 473 11.71 -30.77 21.21
N LEU A 474 10.40 -30.58 21.10
CA LEU A 474 9.41 -31.67 21.13
C LEU A 474 9.58 -32.57 19.92
N ARG A 475 9.58 -33.88 20.16
CA ARG A 475 9.66 -34.90 19.12
C ARG A 475 8.41 -35.77 19.13
N VAL A 476 8.11 -36.39 17.99
CA VAL A 476 6.99 -37.34 17.89
C VAL A 476 7.15 -38.50 18.89
N GLN A 477 8.38 -38.89 19.22
CA GLN A 477 8.63 -39.95 20.21
C GLN A 477 8.24 -39.56 21.64
N ASP A 478 8.09 -38.27 21.94
CA ASP A 478 7.64 -37.82 23.27
C ASP A 478 6.12 -38.09 23.47
N MET A 479 5.38 -38.45 22.41
CA MET A 479 3.94 -38.72 22.46
C MET A 479 3.64 -40.15 22.95
N VAL A 480 4.10 -40.47 24.15
CA VAL A 480 4.09 -41.83 24.74
C VAL A 480 2.70 -42.43 25.00
N TRP A 481 1.63 -41.63 24.91
CA TRP A 481 0.25 -42.09 25.07
C TRP A 481 -0.34 -42.74 23.80
N THR A 482 0.40 -42.75 22.69
CA THR A 482 -0.03 -43.34 21.43
C THR A 482 1.07 -44.21 20.82
N GLU A 483 0.68 -45.37 20.29
CA GLU A 483 1.57 -46.27 19.55
C GLU A 483 1.99 -45.67 18.19
N SER A 484 1.22 -44.70 17.69
CA SER A 484 1.42 -44.07 16.37
C SER A 484 1.33 -42.55 16.47
N GLY A 485 2.38 -41.90 16.98
CA GLY A 485 2.45 -40.44 17.11
C GLY A 485 2.17 -39.66 15.82
N SER A 486 2.48 -40.22 14.65
CA SER A 486 2.13 -39.63 13.34
C SER A 486 0.62 -39.51 13.10
N LYS A 487 -0.18 -40.48 13.55
CA LYS A 487 -1.66 -40.44 13.45
C LYS A 487 -2.23 -39.37 14.40
N GLU A 488 -1.67 -39.24 15.59
CA GLU A 488 -2.10 -38.21 16.55
C GLU A 488 -1.80 -36.80 16.03
N ILE A 489 -0.63 -36.61 15.40
CA ILE A 489 -0.31 -35.34 14.71
C ILE A 489 -1.32 -35.05 13.60
N GLN A 490 -1.68 -36.04 12.78
CA GLN A 490 -2.68 -35.86 11.73
C GLN A 490 -4.04 -35.48 12.31
N ARG A 491 -4.46 -36.11 13.41
CA ARG A 491 -5.69 -35.77 14.14
C ARG A 491 -5.66 -34.32 14.65
N MET A 492 -4.57 -33.89 15.25
CA MET A 492 -4.41 -32.50 15.73
C MET A 492 -4.41 -31.49 14.57
N ARG A 493 -3.74 -31.79 13.46
CA ARG A 493 -3.78 -30.94 12.26
C ARG A 493 -5.17 -30.87 11.65
N HIS A 494 -5.90 -31.98 11.64
CA HIS A 494 -7.27 -32.00 11.16
C HIS A 494 -8.15 -31.09 12.02
N TRP A 495 -8.06 -31.19 13.35
CA TRP A 495 -8.79 -30.32 14.27
C TRP A 495 -8.46 -28.83 14.06
N LEU A 496 -7.19 -28.48 13.88
CA LEU A 496 -6.77 -27.09 13.60
C LEU A 496 -7.41 -26.56 12.30
N LYS A 497 -7.49 -27.41 11.27
CA LYS A 497 -8.12 -27.09 9.99
C LYS A 497 -9.64 -26.97 10.10
N GLU A 498 -10.29 -27.90 10.81
CA GLU A 498 -11.74 -27.86 11.06
C GLU A 498 -12.16 -26.61 11.84
N ASN A 499 -11.35 -26.21 12.82
CA ASN A 499 -11.58 -24.98 13.61
C ASN A 499 -11.06 -23.71 12.91
N LYS A 500 -10.64 -23.80 11.64
CA LYS A 500 -10.19 -22.67 10.81
C LYS A 500 -9.07 -21.85 11.44
N VAL A 501 -8.20 -22.47 12.24
CA VAL A 501 -7.10 -21.79 12.95
C VAL A 501 -6.07 -21.23 11.95
N ASP A 502 -5.87 -21.92 10.83
CA ASP A 502 -4.97 -21.48 9.77
C ASP A 502 -5.50 -20.26 8.99
N ASP A 503 -6.82 -20.06 8.97
CA ASP A 503 -7.50 -18.98 8.24
C ASP A 503 -7.64 -17.69 9.07
N LEU A 504 -7.20 -17.71 10.33
CA LEU A 504 -7.37 -16.57 11.22
C LEU A 504 -6.57 -15.33 10.74
N PRO A 505 -7.21 -14.16 10.62
CA PRO A 505 -6.57 -12.97 10.08
C PRO A 505 -5.48 -12.43 11.02
N ARG A 506 -4.31 -12.14 10.45
CA ARG A 506 -3.14 -11.63 11.18
C ARG A 506 -2.92 -10.17 10.84
N ALA A 507 -2.62 -9.37 11.86
CA ALA A 507 -2.33 -7.95 11.71
C ALA A 507 -1.13 -7.51 12.56
N PRO A 508 -0.42 -6.43 12.19
CA PRO A 508 0.53 -5.75 13.06
C PRO A 508 -0.06 -5.43 14.45
N LEU A 509 0.78 -5.35 15.47
CA LEU A 509 0.31 -5.05 16.83
C LEU A 509 -0.39 -3.69 16.94
N SER A 510 0.05 -2.72 16.15
CA SER A 510 -0.49 -1.36 16.08
C SER A 510 -1.85 -1.25 15.40
N THR A 511 -2.31 -2.29 14.71
CA THR A 511 -3.58 -2.26 13.98
C THR A 511 -4.77 -2.24 14.94
N GLU A 512 -5.67 -1.29 14.77
CA GLU A 512 -6.95 -1.22 15.50
C GLU A 512 -8.09 -1.47 14.54
N GLU A 513 -9.07 -2.32 14.88
CA GLU A 513 -10.18 -2.68 13.99
C GLU A 513 -11.50 -2.89 14.75
N LEU A 514 -12.61 -2.61 14.08
CA LEU A 514 -13.94 -3.04 14.49
C LEU A 514 -14.20 -4.47 14.00
N GLU A 515 -14.79 -5.29 14.87
CA GLU A 515 -15.21 -6.65 14.54
C GLU A 515 -16.47 -6.62 13.66
N GLU A 516 -16.65 -7.66 12.85
CA GLU A 516 -17.74 -7.77 11.87
C GLU A 516 -19.13 -7.38 12.42
N PRO A 517 -19.59 -7.85 13.60
CA PRO A 517 -20.93 -7.49 14.09
C PRO A 517 -21.11 -5.98 14.28
N PHE A 518 -20.06 -5.29 14.73
CA PHE A 518 -20.08 -3.85 14.95
C PHE A 518 -19.96 -3.08 13.63
N VAL A 519 -19.23 -3.61 12.64
CA VAL A 519 -19.17 -3.04 11.29
C VAL A 519 -20.54 -3.15 10.60
N ARG A 520 -21.26 -4.26 10.75
CA ARG A 520 -22.62 -4.44 10.22
C ARG A 520 -23.62 -3.48 10.88
N GLU A 521 -23.62 -3.37 12.20
CA GLU A 521 -24.45 -2.39 12.92
C GLU A 521 -24.14 -0.95 12.47
N LEU A 522 -22.85 -0.63 12.28
CA LEU A 522 -22.42 0.66 11.78
C LEU A 522 -22.91 0.93 10.35
N GLU A 523 -22.90 -0.09 9.49
CA GLU A 523 -23.40 -0.03 8.12
C GLU A 523 -24.88 0.34 8.08
N ASP A 524 -25.70 -0.28 8.92
CA ASP A 524 -27.14 0.01 9.03
C ASP A 524 -27.39 1.46 9.47
N ILE A 525 -26.65 1.94 10.47
CA ILE A 525 -26.74 3.32 10.95
C ILE A 525 -26.30 4.30 9.85
N ALA A 526 -25.21 3.97 9.13
CA ALA A 526 -24.71 4.80 8.03
C ALA A 526 -25.73 4.88 6.88
N ASN A 527 -26.42 3.78 6.54
CA ASN A 527 -27.50 3.76 5.54
C ASN A 527 -28.68 4.66 5.94
N GLN A 528 -29.11 4.59 7.20
CA GLN A 528 -30.18 5.45 7.72
C GLN A 528 -29.76 6.93 7.68
N TYR A 529 -28.53 7.23 8.12
CA TYR A 529 -27.98 8.58 8.08
C TYR A 529 -27.87 9.12 6.66
N HIS A 530 -27.37 8.32 5.71
CA HIS A 530 -27.24 8.73 4.31
C HIS A 530 -28.60 9.10 3.70
N THR A 531 -29.60 8.26 3.95
CA THR A 531 -30.99 8.49 3.48
C THR A 531 -31.57 9.78 4.08
N GLN A 532 -31.40 10.00 5.39
CA GLN A 532 -31.83 11.23 6.06
C GLN A 532 -31.10 12.46 5.52
N TYR A 533 -29.79 12.36 5.29
CA TYR A 533 -28.98 13.46 4.79
C TYR A 533 -29.40 13.88 3.38
N PHE A 534 -29.69 12.92 2.51
CA PHE A 534 -30.14 13.18 1.14
C PHE A 534 -31.51 13.88 1.09
N ASN A 535 -32.37 13.61 2.07
CA ASN A 535 -33.69 14.24 2.19
C ASN A 535 -33.66 15.65 2.79
N ASN A 536 -32.49 16.14 3.23
CA ASN A 536 -32.37 17.50 3.75
C ASN A 536 -32.55 18.55 2.65
N THR A 537 -33.01 19.73 3.05
CA THR A 537 -33.02 20.91 2.17
C THR A 537 -31.63 21.54 2.11
N PHE A 538 -31.15 21.82 0.90
CA PHE A 538 -29.84 22.44 0.67
C PHE A 538 -29.98 23.87 0.16
N LYS A 539 -29.00 24.71 0.49
CA LYS A 539 -28.86 26.08 -0.02
C LYS A 539 -27.48 26.30 -0.61
N LYS A 540 -27.41 27.23 -1.57
CA LYS A 540 -26.13 27.71 -2.13
C LYS A 540 -25.55 28.79 -1.21
N LEU A 541 -24.37 28.54 -0.66
CA LEU A 541 -23.61 29.51 0.13
C LEU A 541 -22.45 30.04 -0.73
N ILE A 542 -22.33 31.36 -0.85
CA ILE A 542 -21.25 32.03 -1.57
C ILE A 542 -20.36 32.72 -0.54
N ILE A 543 -19.05 32.53 -0.63
CA ILE A 543 -18.06 33.15 0.25
C ILE A 543 -16.99 33.77 -0.64
N HIS A 544 -16.69 35.04 -0.39
CA HIS A 544 -15.69 35.80 -1.13
C HIS A 544 -14.39 35.95 -0.34
N LYS A 545 -13.29 36.22 -1.06
CA LYS A 545 -11.99 36.59 -0.50
C LYS A 545 -11.39 35.54 0.46
N ILE A 546 -11.49 34.26 0.11
CA ILE A 546 -10.91 33.17 0.88
C ILE A 546 -9.40 33.06 0.58
N PRO A 547 -8.53 33.03 1.61
CA PRO A 547 -7.11 32.72 1.41
C PRO A 547 -6.92 31.30 0.84
N ARG A 548 -5.98 31.15 -0.11
CA ARG A 548 -5.68 29.84 -0.74
C ARG A 548 -5.38 28.71 0.25
N ALA A 549 -4.81 29.04 1.42
CA ALA A 549 -4.44 28.06 2.44
C ALA A 549 -5.63 27.30 3.05
N ILE A 550 -6.83 27.90 3.02
CA ILE A 550 -8.10 27.32 3.51
C ILE A 550 -8.76 26.43 2.44
N LEU A 551 -8.20 26.36 1.23
CA LEU A 551 -8.69 25.49 0.17
C LEU A 551 -7.72 24.33 -0.06
N LEU A 552 -8.27 23.19 -0.43
CA LEU A 552 -7.50 22.01 -0.84
C LEU A 552 -7.99 21.53 -2.20
N LEU A 553 -7.13 21.55 -3.20
CA LEU A 553 -7.43 20.91 -4.48
C LEU A 553 -7.37 19.39 -4.31
N PRO A 554 -8.29 18.63 -4.93
CA PRO A 554 -8.23 17.16 -4.93
C PRO A 554 -6.86 16.61 -5.38
N ALA A 555 -6.29 17.20 -6.44
CA ALA A 555 -4.97 16.83 -6.96
C ALA A 555 -3.81 17.05 -5.98
N ASP A 556 -3.97 17.92 -4.98
CA ASP A 556 -2.94 18.19 -3.97
C ASP A 556 -3.11 17.34 -2.71
N ALA A 557 -4.22 16.60 -2.57
CA ALA A 557 -4.59 15.90 -1.35
C ALA A 557 -3.47 14.98 -0.86
N GLU A 558 -2.86 14.19 -1.73
CA GLU A 558 -1.79 13.26 -1.33
C GLU A 558 -0.57 13.97 -0.69
N SER A 559 -0.28 15.18 -1.15
CA SER A 559 0.86 15.98 -0.68
C SER A 559 0.54 16.80 0.57
N ARG A 560 -0.71 17.25 0.72
CA ARG A 560 -1.14 18.14 1.81
C ARG A 560 -1.75 17.43 2.99
N LEU A 561 -2.36 16.27 2.79
CA LEU A 561 -3.08 15.51 3.82
C LEU A 561 -2.19 14.56 4.64
N GLN A 562 -0.87 14.65 4.45
CA GLN A 562 0.09 13.90 5.26
C GLN A 562 0.08 14.38 6.73
N GLY A 563 0.27 13.45 7.66
CA GLY A 563 0.37 13.77 9.10
C GLY A 563 -0.96 13.87 9.85
N GLN A 564 -2.08 13.53 9.20
CA GLN A 564 -3.36 13.33 9.90
C GLN A 564 -3.29 12.12 10.84
N SER A 565 -4.00 12.20 11.95
CA SER A 565 -4.28 11.07 12.84
C SER A 565 -5.68 10.54 12.61
N PHE A 566 -5.85 9.23 12.79
CA PHE A 566 -7.13 8.54 12.61
C PHE A 566 -7.38 7.63 13.80
N LYS A 567 -8.65 7.51 14.17
CA LYS A 567 -9.14 6.58 15.19
C LYS A 567 -10.35 5.83 14.66
N LEU A 568 -10.62 4.66 15.24
CA LEU A 568 -11.86 3.94 14.98
C LEU A 568 -13.08 4.83 15.24
N GLY A 569 -14.02 4.78 14.30
CA GLY A 569 -15.25 5.55 14.34
C GLY A 569 -15.14 7.01 13.88
N ASP A 570 -13.96 7.48 13.46
CA ASP A 570 -13.81 8.80 12.87
C ASP A 570 -14.54 8.88 11.53
N ARG A 571 -15.23 10.00 11.30
CA ARG A 571 -15.83 10.38 10.02
C ARG A 571 -14.78 10.91 9.07
N VAL A 572 -14.79 10.41 7.84
CA VAL A 572 -13.83 10.76 6.80
C VAL A 572 -14.53 11.03 5.48
N LEU A 573 -13.82 11.70 4.57
CA LEU A 573 -14.28 11.96 3.22
C LEU A 573 -13.16 11.72 2.21
N TYR A 574 -13.49 11.10 1.07
CA TYR A 574 -12.54 10.84 -0.01
C TYR A 574 -12.17 12.10 -0.78
N ALA A 575 -10.87 12.36 -0.92
CA ALA A 575 -10.33 13.64 -1.35
C ALA A 575 -9.76 13.65 -2.78
N LEU A 576 -9.54 12.51 -3.41
CA LEU A 576 -8.93 12.46 -4.74
C LEU A 576 -9.98 12.56 -5.85
N ASP A 577 -9.63 13.23 -6.93
CA ASP A 577 -10.43 13.34 -8.16
C ASP A 577 -10.21 12.18 -9.13
N ALA A 578 -9.24 11.31 -8.83
CA ALA A 578 -8.98 10.05 -9.51
C ALA A 578 -8.80 8.91 -8.50
N GLY A 579 -9.28 7.73 -8.87
CA GLY A 579 -9.16 6.53 -8.04
C GLY A 579 -10.44 5.68 -8.02
N PRO A 580 -10.49 4.67 -7.15
CA PRO A 580 -11.60 3.71 -7.09
C PRO A 580 -12.85 4.24 -6.38
N VAL A 581 -12.74 5.35 -5.63
CA VAL A 581 -13.83 5.94 -4.86
C VAL A 581 -14.28 7.25 -5.51
N PRO A 582 -15.59 7.51 -5.66
CA PRO A 582 -16.05 8.80 -6.14
C PRO A 582 -15.63 9.96 -5.22
N LEU A 583 -15.25 11.09 -5.82
CA LEU A 583 -14.84 12.31 -5.11
C LEU A 583 -15.90 12.73 -4.09
N ALA A 584 -15.44 13.13 -2.90
CA ALA A 584 -16.29 13.63 -1.81
C ALA A 584 -17.26 12.60 -1.19
N THR A 585 -17.08 11.30 -1.47
CA THR A 585 -17.84 10.25 -0.79
C THR A 585 -17.43 10.19 0.69
N LYS A 586 -18.43 10.22 1.58
CA LYS A 586 -18.23 10.15 3.03
C LYS A 586 -18.23 8.71 3.53
N GLY A 587 -17.54 8.48 4.64
CA GLY A 587 -17.49 7.19 5.30
C GLY A 587 -17.00 7.28 6.73
N THR A 588 -16.87 6.12 7.35
CA THR A 588 -16.45 5.96 8.74
C THR A 588 -15.27 4.99 8.81
N VAL A 589 -14.25 5.36 9.59
CA VAL A 589 -13.06 4.52 9.80
C VAL A 589 -13.43 3.30 10.65
N VAL A 590 -13.22 2.10 10.12
CA VAL A 590 -13.47 0.81 10.79
C VAL A 590 -12.19 0.02 11.05
N GLY A 591 -11.07 0.47 10.48
CA GLY A 591 -9.74 -0.08 10.73
C GLY A 591 -8.67 0.99 10.60
N VAL A 592 -7.65 0.94 11.46
CA VAL A 592 -6.51 1.86 11.46
C VAL A 592 -5.22 1.06 11.48
N GLN A 593 -4.37 1.32 10.49
CA GLN A 593 -3.01 0.79 10.38
C GLN A 593 -2.03 1.97 10.28
N GLU A 594 -0.73 1.71 10.19
CA GLU A 594 0.30 2.77 10.26
C GLU A 594 0.14 3.85 9.17
N LYS A 595 -0.28 3.46 7.96
CA LYS A 595 -0.41 4.36 6.79
C LYS A 595 -1.73 4.23 6.04
N VAL A 596 -2.60 3.32 6.49
CA VAL A 596 -3.82 2.91 5.80
C VAL A 596 -4.96 2.89 6.81
N VAL A 597 -6.13 3.35 6.38
CA VAL A 597 -7.38 3.22 7.11
C VAL A 597 -8.36 2.39 6.29
N ASP A 598 -9.06 1.47 6.95
CA ASP A 598 -10.21 0.81 6.37
C ASP A 598 -11.43 1.71 6.56
N VAL A 599 -12.05 2.12 5.46
CA VAL A 599 -13.20 3.02 5.47
C VAL A 599 -14.44 2.27 5.03
N LEU A 600 -15.49 2.31 5.84
CA LEU A 600 -16.84 1.91 5.47
C LEU A 600 -17.58 3.14 4.93
N PHE A 601 -17.92 3.17 3.65
CA PHE A 601 -18.58 4.32 3.04
C PHE A 601 -20.08 4.37 3.36
N ASP A 602 -20.67 5.56 3.23
CA ASP A 602 -22.10 5.82 3.48
C ASP A 602 -23.00 5.40 2.32
N SER A 603 -22.41 5.12 1.15
CA SER A 603 -23.10 4.66 -0.05
C SER A 603 -22.29 3.57 -0.74
N THR A 604 -22.94 2.71 -1.52
CA THR A 604 -22.23 1.74 -2.35
C THR A 604 -21.59 2.40 -3.57
N PHE A 605 -20.48 1.83 -4.05
CA PHE A 605 -19.80 2.30 -5.24
C PHE A 605 -18.94 1.17 -5.86
N MET A 606 -18.64 1.32 -7.14
CA MET A 606 -18.03 0.27 -7.96
C MET A 606 -16.69 -0.26 -7.48
N GLY A 607 -15.81 0.61 -7.01
CA GLY A 607 -14.51 0.21 -6.47
C GLY A 607 -14.57 -0.35 -5.05
N GLY A 608 -15.75 -0.36 -4.42
CA GLY A 608 -15.91 -0.82 -3.05
C GLY A 608 -15.78 -2.33 -2.92
N GLN A 609 -15.32 -2.77 -1.75
CA GLN A 609 -15.12 -4.16 -1.38
C GLN A 609 -15.91 -4.45 -0.08
N ASN A 610 -15.82 -5.67 0.44
CA ASN A 610 -16.48 -6.08 1.68
C ASN A 610 -15.54 -6.14 2.91
N LEU A 611 -14.32 -5.58 2.80
CA LEU A 611 -13.31 -5.56 3.86
C LEU A 611 -13.02 -6.94 4.48
N GLY A 612 -13.00 -7.99 3.65
CA GLY A 612 -12.81 -9.38 4.10
C GLY A 612 -14.07 -9.99 4.72
N GLY A 613 -15.25 -9.60 4.24
CA GLY A 613 -16.57 -10.07 4.71
C GLY A 613 -17.19 -9.26 5.86
N ARG A 614 -16.49 -8.24 6.37
CA ARG A 614 -16.95 -7.42 7.51
C ARG A 614 -18.14 -6.50 7.17
N CYS A 615 -18.32 -6.13 5.90
CA CYS A 615 -19.46 -5.34 5.42
C CYS A 615 -20.07 -5.94 4.15
N SER A 616 -21.12 -5.32 3.62
CA SER A 616 -21.66 -5.67 2.30
C SER A 616 -20.66 -5.38 1.17
N ASP A 617 -20.85 -6.04 0.03
CA ASP A 617 -20.06 -5.77 -1.16
C ASP A 617 -20.25 -4.32 -1.65
N PHE A 618 -19.26 -3.79 -2.36
CA PHE A 618 -19.27 -2.42 -2.90
C PHE A 618 -19.31 -1.31 -1.84
N ARG A 619 -18.85 -1.58 -0.60
CA ARG A 619 -19.06 -0.65 0.52
C ARG A 619 -17.82 -0.14 1.22
N GLY A 620 -16.83 -0.99 1.46
CA GLY A 620 -15.64 -0.64 2.22
C GLY A 620 -14.36 -0.73 1.40
N LEU A 621 -13.35 0.09 1.72
CA LEU A 621 -12.06 0.04 1.03
C LEU A 621 -10.91 0.47 1.96
N PRO A 622 -9.76 -0.24 1.95
CA PRO A 622 -8.53 0.24 2.57
C PRO A 622 -7.96 1.40 1.75
N LEU A 623 -7.66 2.52 2.41
CA LEU A 623 -7.18 3.73 1.78
C LEU A 623 -5.96 4.31 2.51
N PRO A 624 -4.94 4.81 1.80
CA PRO A 624 -3.88 5.61 2.42
C PRO A 624 -4.45 6.83 3.15
N HIS A 625 -3.83 7.19 4.28
CA HIS A 625 -4.21 8.38 5.06
C HIS A 625 -4.31 9.67 4.23
N SER A 626 -3.47 9.77 3.19
CA SER A 626 -3.35 10.91 2.30
C SER A 626 -4.50 11.04 1.29
N CYS A 627 -5.35 10.02 1.16
CA CYS A 627 -6.49 10.00 0.23
C CYS A 627 -7.79 10.53 0.86
N VAL A 628 -7.82 10.72 2.19
CA VAL A 628 -9.04 11.05 2.93
C VAL A 628 -8.82 12.25 3.86
N ILE A 629 -9.85 13.06 4.01
CA ILE A 629 -9.90 14.16 4.98
C ILE A 629 -10.57 13.63 6.26
N ASN A 630 -9.90 13.73 7.42
CA ASN A 630 -10.53 13.44 8.71
C ASN A 630 -11.47 14.59 9.11
N LEU A 631 -12.78 14.32 9.10
CA LEU A 631 -13.82 15.29 9.45
C LEU A 631 -14.06 15.34 10.97
N SER A 632 -13.80 14.23 11.68
CA SER A 632 -13.96 14.15 13.14
C SER A 632 -12.81 14.79 13.92
N PHE A 633 -11.62 14.87 13.33
CA PHE A 633 -10.47 15.55 13.88
C PHE A 633 -9.80 16.40 12.77
N PRO A 634 -10.29 17.63 12.53
CA PRO A 634 -9.88 18.43 11.40
C PRO A 634 -8.49 19.06 11.62
N ALA A 635 -7.44 18.28 11.36
CA ALA A 635 -6.04 18.65 11.58
C ALA A 635 -5.59 19.90 10.79
N PHE A 636 -6.29 20.22 9.70
CA PHE A 636 -6.00 21.37 8.83
C PHE A 636 -7.04 22.49 8.94
N ALA A 637 -7.93 22.45 9.94
CA ALA A 637 -8.90 23.52 10.14
C ALA A 637 -8.19 24.84 10.44
N GLN A 638 -8.41 25.83 9.58
CA GLN A 638 -8.02 27.21 9.83
C GLN A 638 -9.27 28.00 10.23
N LYS A 639 -9.16 28.90 11.22
CA LYS A 639 -10.26 29.81 11.55
C LYS A 639 -10.38 30.83 10.42
N PRO A 640 -11.49 30.89 9.67
CA PRO A 640 -11.70 31.99 8.75
C PRO A 640 -11.99 33.25 9.59
N GLU A 641 -11.25 34.33 9.36
CA GLU A 641 -11.70 35.67 9.78
C GLU A 641 -12.90 36.05 8.90
N LEU A 642 -14.09 35.55 9.27
CA LEU A 642 -15.33 36.00 8.69
C LEU A 642 -15.56 37.44 9.13
N SER A 643 -15.36 38.39 8.21
CA SER A 643 -15.67 39.80 8.42
C SER A 643 -17.13 39.94 8.88
N LYS A 644 -17.35 40.38 10.13
CA LYS A 644 -18.65 40.71 10.71
C LYS A 644 -19.33 41.85 9.94
N ARG A 645 -19.99 41.57 8.82
CA ARG A 645 -20.99 42.46 8.21
C ARG A 645 -22.00 41.62 7.44
N GLN A 646 -23.03 41.12 8.14
CA GLN A 646 -24.40 40.84 7.63
C GLN A 646 -25.21 40.04 8.68
N GLN A 647 -25.35 40.58 9.90
CA GLN A 647 -26.30 40.04 10.89
C GLN A 647 -27.26 41.07 11.49
N ASN A 648 -27.28 42.32 11.01
CA ASN A 648 -28.27 43.31 11.43
C ASN A 648 -29.11 43.78 10.25
N GLN A 649 -30.14 43.01 9.92
CA GLN A 649 -31.41 43.51 9.37
C GLN A 649 -32.55 42.65 9.90
N HIS A 650 -32.91 42.85 11.17
CA HIS A 650 -34.28 42.62 11.63
C HIS A 650 -34.99 43.98 11.60
N PRO A 651 -36.17 44.10 10.96
CA PRO A 651 -36.97 45.30 11.06
C PRO A 651 -37.67 45.30 12.41
N HIS A 652 -37.50 46.39 13.16
CA HIS A 652 -38.38 46.72 14.28
C HIS A 652 -39.78 46.99 13.73
N HIS A 653 -40.76 46.21 14.16
CA HIS A 653 -42.12 46.68 14.28
C HIS A 653 -42.58 46.45 15.73
N THR A 654 -43.15 47.52 16.26
CA THR A 654 -43.85 47.71 17.54
C THR A 654 -44.78 46.58 17.91
#